data_AF-A0A5M3W0Y6-F1
#
_entry.id   AF-A0A5M3W0Y6-F1
#
_cell.length_a   1.000
_cell.length_b   1.000
_cell.length_c   1.000
_cell.angle_alpha   90.00
_cell.angle_beta   90.00
_cell.angle_gamma   90.00
#
_symmetry.space_group_name_H-M   'P 1'
#
loop_
_entity.id
_entity.type
_entity.pdbx_description
1 polymer ?
#
loop_
_entity_poly.entity_id
_entity_poly.type
_entity_poly.pdbx_seq_one_letter_code
_entity_poly.pdbx_strand_id
1 'polypeptide(L)'
;MSVDETQPHVDEVWAAWTDDRKLWVTARGGPGGANLQAQWPNGTWAGIGDFRADGTLTNPDVPSGYMWSQNVFRLRAHQYGQVSAARDISVRPPLVVTPLWTPEGKLQVSARGGHEGANLQAQWPNGSWASIGDFRADGTLTNPDVPPGYMWSQDILRLRVYKGGLTFPAQLEVRVRPPLTGVSAVRAPDGKLVVSARGGPAGANLQAQWPNGSWASIGDFRADGTLTNPDVPPGYMWDTTTVRLRIHQAGRTFDAVEATVDFPQPRILGIKPSVTAGDEEARLQHCLQYADYQPTGYYAPAGKEITITLYGNAPGMEALIGTQGLVDRKDPAQQSPSMRPTALKPGTNKITDPYGGIVHIRYTTATGTGDAAWMTLGGITQAIPYYVKGTTTAAQWSAMLAKTPAPEVEMVSDCVVIAALLPTALALKSADPGKTLAAHDEIIAIQEDISGLDGSSNIHARPRLRLYAVEANSTANPHATTGYIGLPHESTPGYFTKALLTEAARNSWVMLHEYGHHFQQETTYGGTEGISEISVNLYALAVGRKHRNEYSDEFPNRWAGTQAYLSRPRSQKRFEASEVDAQAIFEQLRLGLGDSFLRTWHKYVRAEHGNTTDTHERKKWFVVSASAAAQLDLCDFFADWGLLKESEQDIWATVRGLGLRKPEADMTKLKAYT
;
A
#
# COMPACT_ATOMS: atom_id res chain seq x y z
N MET A 1 37.32 -10.36 34.43
CA MET A 1 37.43 -9.23 35.37
C MET A 1 36.07 -9.06 36.02
N SER A 2 35.98 -9.15 37.34
CA SER A 2 34.74 -8.88 38.07
C SER A 2 34.39 -7.40 37.90
N VAL A 3 33.18 -7.09 37.45
CA VAL A 3 32.66 -5.72 37.42
C VAL A 3 32.55 -5.26 38.88
N ASP A 4 33.06 -4.07 39.19
CA ASP A 4 32.88 -3.48 40.52
C ASP A 4 31.41 -3.08 40.66
N GLU A 5 30.64 -3.87 41.43
CA GLU A 5 29.21 -3.68 41.60
C GLU A 5 28.85 -2.35 42.28
N THR A 6 29.82 -1.60 42.81
CA THR A 6 29.59 -0.31 43.48
C THR A 6 29.61 0.90 42.53
N GLN A 7 30.10 0.75 41.30
CA GLN A 7 30.17 1.84 40.30
C GLN A 7 29.08 1.73 39.23
N PRO A 8 28.58 2.87 38.70
CA PRO A 8 27.58 2.86 37.62
C PRO A 8 28.12 2.17 36.37
N HIS A 9 27.45 1.11 35.91
CA HIS A 9 27.78 0.35 34.72
C HIS A 9 26.52 -0.12 33.97
N VAL A 10 26.69 -0.45 32.69
CA VAL A 10 25.64 -0.97 31.82
C VAL A 10 26.17 -2.21 31.12
N ASP A 11 25.64 -3.38 31.47
CA ASP A 11 26.09 -4.67 30.93
C ASP A 11 25.42 -4.95 29.58
N GLU A 12 24.10 -4.87 29.56
CA GLU A 12 23.25 -5.24 28.43
C GLU A 12 22.09 -4.26 28.31
N VAL A 13 21.76 -3.83 27.09
CA VAL A 13 20.61 -2.97 26.80
C VAL A 13 19.90 -3.53 25.58
N TRP A 14 18.59 -3.68 25.70
CA TRP A 14 17.68 -3.93 24.62
C TRP A 14 16.81 -2.70 24.41
N ALA A 15 16.70 -2.30 23.15
CA ALA A 15 15.86 -1.18 22.75
C ALA A 15 15.12 -1.58 21.49
N ALA A 16 13.81 -1.39 21.49
CA ALA A 16 12.97 -1.77 20.38
C ALA A 16 11.74 -0.85 20.30
N TRP A 17 11.28 -0.63 19.08
CA TRP A 17 9.99 0.01 18.86
C TRP A 17 8.85 -0.93 19.28
N THR A 18 7.83 -0.38 19.91
CA THR A 18 6.58 -1.08 20.18
C THR A 18 5.59 -0.89 19.02
N ASP A 19 4.49 -1.65 19.04
CA ASP A 19 3.43 -1.58 18.04
C ASP A 19 2.77 -0.18 17.98
N ASP A 20 2.77 0.56 19.08
CA ASP A 20 2.27 1.95 19.20
C ASP A 20 3.36 3.01 18.96
N ARG A 21 4.48 2.63 18.32
CA ARG A 21 5.61 3.51 17.97
C ARG A 21 6.28 4.20 19.17
N LYS A 22 6.25 3.56 20.34
CA LYS A 22 7.03 3.99 21.50
C LYS A 22 8.37 3.28 21.52
N LEU A 23 9.40 3.94 22.03
CA LEU A 23 10.70 3.31 22.23
C LEU A 23 10.72 2.64 23.60
N TRP A 24 10.75 1.32 23.60
CA TRP A 24 10.95 0.55 24.82
C TRP A 24 12.44 0.33 25.05
N VAL A 25 12.91 0.54 26.27
CA VAL A 25 14.28 0.23 26.69
C VAL A 25 14.26 -0.67 27.93
N THR A 26 14.95 -1.80 27.88
CA THR A 26 15.26 -2.62 29.06
C THR A 26 16.76 -2.83 29.16
N ALA A 27 17.30 -2.78 30.36
CA ALA A 27 18.74 -2.83 30.59
C ALA A 27 19.08 -3.64 31.83
N ARG A 28 20.29 -4.22 31.83
CA ARG A 28 20.97 -4.77 33.00
C ARG A 28 22.22 -3.97 33.28
N GLY A 29 22.46 -3.67 34.55
CA GLY A 29 23.64 -2.95 35.03
C GLY A 29 23.54 -2.75 36.53
N GLY A 30 24.23 -1.75 37.06
CA GLY A 30 24.20 -1.47 38.48
C GLY A 30 25.08 -0.29 38.87
N PRO A 31 25.16 0.01 40.18
CA PRO A 31 24.36 -0.59 41.26
C PRO A 31 22.87 -0.19 41.19
N GLY A 32 22.03 -0.85 42.00
CA GLY A 32 20.64 -0.43 42.19
C GLY A 32 20.53 1.04 42.62
N GLY A 33 19.57 1.76 42.03
CA GLY A 33 19.41 3.21 42.18
C GLY A 33 20.31 4.05 41.27
N ALA A 34 21.21 3.45 40.48
CA ALA A 34 21.88 4.17 39.41
C ALA A 34 20.88 4.54 38.30
N ASN A 35 21.02 5.75 37.75
CA ASN A 35 20.14 6.29 36.72
C ASN A 35 20.70 5.98 35.33
N LEU A 36 19.91 5.32 34.48
CA LEU A 36 20.21 5.17 33.06
C LEU A 36 19.84 6.47 32.35
N GLN A 37 20.77 7.06 31.62
CA GLN A 37 20.60 8.33 30.90
C GLN A 37 20.70 8.10 29.40
N ALA A 38 19.86 8.80 28.64
CA ALA A 38 19.95 8.91 27.19
C ALA A 38 20.47 10.29 26.77
N GLN A 39 21.24 10.32 25.69
CA GLN A 39 21.78 11.55 25.14
C GLN A 39 20.87 12.08 24.02
N TRP A 40 20.45 13.34 24.12
CA TRP A 40 19.82 14.06 23.03
C TRP A 40 20.82 14.31 21.89
N PRO A 41 20.36 14.50 20.64
CA PRO A 41 21.23 14.85 19.52
C PRO A 41 22.04 16.14 19.72
N ASN A 42 21.57 17.05 20.58
CA ASN A 42 22.29 18.27 20.96
C ASN A 42 23.41 18.04 22.00
N GLY A 43 23.67 16.78 22.40
CA GLY A 43 24.72 16.38 23.33
C GLY A 43 24.33 16.38 24.81
N THR A 44 23.14 16.85 25.18
CA THR A 44 22.66 16.87 26.58
C THR A 44 22.17 15.49 27.03
N TRP A 45 22.29 15.19 28.32
CA TRP A 45 21.90 13.89 28.90
C TRP A 45 20.68 14.05 29.81
N ALA A 46 19.75 13.11 29.74
CA ALA A 46 18.58 13.07 30.61
C ALA A 46 18.28 11.63 31.05
N GLY A 47 17.80 11.50 32.29
CA GLY A 47 17.44 10.21 32.88
C GLY A 47 16.23 9.58 32.18
N ILE A 48 16.34 8.30 31.88
CA ILE A 48 15.26 7.47 31.32
C ILE A 48 14.81 6.36 32.27
N GLY A 49 15.34 6.31 33.49
CA GLY A 49 14.88 5.42 34.56
C GLY A 49 16.03 4.97 35.46
N ASP A 50 15.69 4.34 36.59
CA ASP A 50 16.67 3.85 37.57
C ASP A 50 16.74 2.32 37.58
N PHE A 51 17.95 1.79 37.74
CA PHE A 51 18.16 0.36 37.94
C PHE A 51 17.55 -0.08 39.28
N ARG A 52 16.82 -1.19 39.26
CA ARG A 52 16.28 -1.82 40.45
C ARG A 52 17.39 -2.47 41.27
N ALA A 53 17.07 -2.93 42.47
CA ALA A 53 18.00 -3.64 43.34
C ALA A 53 18.58 -4.91 42.72
N ASP A 54 17.86 -5.55 41.78
CA ASP A 54 18.31 -6.72 41.03
C ASP A 54 19.14 -6.35 39.78
N GLY A 55 19.50 -5.07 39.61
CA GLY A 55 20.28 -4.56 38.48
C GLY A 55 19.49 -4.45 37.17
N THR A 56 18.16 -4.62 37.18
CA THR A 56 17.33 -4.51 35.97
C THR A 56 16.62 -3.16 35.85
N LEU A 57 16.38 -2.72 34.63
CA LEU A 57 15.57 -1.54 34.30
C LEU A 57 14.62 -1.89 33.17
N THR A 58 13.41 -1.32 33.21
CA THR A 58 12.46 -1.36 32.09
C THR A 58 11.76 -0.01 32.01
N ASN A 59 11.90 0.67 30.88
CA ASN A 59 11.12 1.84 30.52
C ASN A 59 10.40 1.59 29.18
N PRO A 60 9.07 1.43 29.17
CA PRO A 60 8.32 1.15 27.94
C PRO A 60 8.01 2.39 27.10
N ASP A 61 8.39 3.60 27.54
CA ASP A 61 7.98 4.86 26.92
C ASP A 61 9.12 5.90 26.92
N VAL A 62 10.24 5.53 26.30
CA VAL A 62 11.33 6.47 26.06
C VAL A 62 10.94 7.39 24.88
N PRO A 63 11.05 8.72 25.02
CA PRO A 63 10.81 9.64 23.92
C PRO A 63 11.68 9.35 22.69
N SER A 64 11.09 9.38 21.50
CA SER A 64 11.81 9.18 20.23
C SER A 64 12.82 10.30 19.92
N GLY A 65 12.74 11.45 20.59
CA GLY A 65 13.66 12.57 20.39
C GLY A 65 15.11 12.31 20.84
N TYR A 66 15.38 11.22 21.56
CA TYR A 66 16.74 10.79 21.91
C TYR A 66 17.51 10.12 20.76
N MET A 67 16.87 9.92 19.60
CA MET A 67 17.47 9.21 18.46
C MET A 67 18.48 10.09 17.71
N TRP A 68 19.70 9.60 17.54
CA TRP A 68 20.80 10.26 16.80
C TRP A 68 20.78 9.94 15.30
N SER A 69 20.21 8.79 14.96
CA SER A 69 19.87 8.36 13.60
C SER A 69 18.59 7.54 13.67
N GLN A 70 18.08 7.04 12.54
CA GLN A 70 16.83 6.28 12.52
C GLN A 70 16.79 5.10 13.51
N ASN A 71 17.94 4.47 13.81
CA ASN A 71 18.00 3.26 14.64
C ASN A 71 19.09 3.30 15.71
N VAL A 72 19.66 4.46 16.04
CA VAL A 72 20.71 4.56 17.07
C VAL A 72 20.39 5.65 18.07
N PHE A 73 20.52 5.30 19.35
CA PHE A 73 20.53 6.26 20.46
C PHE A 73 21.63 5.87 21.46
N ARG A 74 22.10 6.85 22.22
CA ARG A 74 23.29 6.72 23.06
C ARG A 74 22.93 6.74 24.54
N LEU A 75 23.49 5.81 25.32
CA LEU A 75 23.17 5.60 26.72
C LEU A 75 24.40 5.58 27.64
N ARG A 76 24.21 5.90 28.92
CA ARG A 76 25.18 5.67 30.01
C ARG A 76 24.47 5.49 31.36
N ALA A 77 25.11 4.82 32.32
CA ALA A 77 24.67 4.85 33.71
C ALA A 77 25.31 6.03 34.46
N HIS A 78 24.58 6.62 35.40
CA HIS A 78 25.05 7.72 36.25
C HIS A 78 24.60 7.49 37.69
N GLN A 79 25.52 7.66 38.65
CA GLN A 79 25.18 7.66 40.07
C GLN A 79 26.17 8.53 40.85
N TYR A 80 25.66 9.41 41.72
CA TYR A 80 26.47 10.27 42.60
C TYR A 80 27.67 10.98 41.93
N GLY A 81 27.48 11.48 40.70
CA GLY A 81 28.52 12.18 39.93
C GLY A 81 29.49 11.27 39.19
N GLN A 82 29.41 9.95 39.38
CA GLN A 82 30.12 8.96 38.56
C GLN A 82 29.29 8.58 37.33
N VAL A 83 29.95 8.29 36.22
CA VAL A 83 29.31 7.86 34.96
C VAL A 83 30.01 6.65 34.37
N SER A 84 29.23 5.75 33.78
CA SER A 84 29.77 4.70 32.92
C SER A 84 30.25 5.28 31.58
N ALA A 85 31.02 4.49 30.83
CA ALA A 85 31.25 4.76 29.41
C ALA A 85 29.91 4.86 28.67
N ALA A 86 29.81 5.79 27.73
CA ALA A 86 28.66 5.90 26.84
C ALA A 86 28.67 4.75 25.82
N ARG A 87 27.50 4.22 25.49
CA ARG A 87 27.32 3.13 24.52
C ARG A 87 26.28 3.53 23.49
N ASP A 88 26.58 3.27 22.23
CA ASP A 88 25.61 3.41 21.14
C ASP A 88 24.79 2.13 21.05
N ILE A 89 23.47 2.27 21.14
CA ILE A 89 22.53 1.16 21.16
C ILE A 89 21.71 1.19 19.88
N SER A 90 21.75 0.09 19.13
CA SER A 90 20.87 -0.10 17.98
C SER A 90 19.46 -0.44 18.44
N VAL A 91 18.49 0.35 18.03
CA VAL A 91 17.05 0.10 18.24
C VAL A 91 16.58 -0.92 17.23
N ARG A 92 15.99 -2.02 17.72
CA ARG A 92 15.39 -3.06 16.88
C ARG A 92 14.00 -2.65 16.40
N PRO A 93 13.57 -3.14 15.22
CA PRO A 93 12.17 -3.00 14.81
C PRO A 93 11.24 -3.70 15.80
N PRO A 94 9.92 -3.42 15.76
CA PRO A 94 8.96 -4.14 16.59
C PRO A 94 9.07 -5.66 16.42
N LEU A 95 8.94 -6.38 17.53
CA LEU A 95 8.90 -7.83 17.53
C LEU A 95 7.71 -8.28 16.70
N VAL A 96 7.94 -9.07 15.66
CA VAL A 96 6.88 -9.73 14.89
C VAL A 96 6.99 -11.22 15.10
N VAL A 97 5.89 -11.87 15.45
CA VAL A 97 5.75 -13.31 15.63
C VAL A 97 4.63 -13.81 14.73
N THR A 98 4.94 -14.81 13.92
CA THR A 98 4.01 -15.48 13.00
C THR A 98 3.90 -16.96 13.37
N PRO A 99 2.97 -17.32 14.27
CA PRO A 99 2.65 -18.71 14.58
C PRO A 99 1.57 -19.24 13.62
N LEU A 100 1.82 -20.40 13.02
CA LEU A 100 0.88 -21.04 12.11
C LEU A 100 0.92 -22.56 12.22
N TRP A 101 -0.22 -23.17 11.90
CA TRP A 101 -0.27 -24.57 11.52
C TRP A 101 0.10 -24.73 10.05
N THR A 102 1.08 -25.58 9.78
CA THR A 102 1.56 -25.92 8.43
C THR A 102 0.62 -26.93 7.75
N PRO A 103 0.67 -27.06 6.41
CA PRO A 103 0.02 -28.16 5.70
C PRO A 103 0.53 -29.55 6.09
N GLU A 104 1.65 -29.67 6.80
CA GLU A 104 2.12 -30.96 7.34
C GLU A 104 1.53 -31.26 8.72
N GLY A 105 0.67 -30.37 9.25
CA GLY A 105 0.07 -30.50 10.58
C GLY A 105 1.00 -30.13 11.74
N LYS A 106 2.15 -29.49 11.45
CA LYS A 106 3.11 -29.00 12.44
C LYS A 106 2.85 -27.56 12.84
N LEU A 107 3.09 -27.23 14.10
CA LEU A 107 3.07 -25.85 14.60
C LEU A 107 4.43 -25.21 14.32
N GLN A 108 4.46 -24.24 13.41
CA GLN A 108 5.63 -23.43 13.12
C GLN A 108 5.50 -22.07 13.78
N VAL A 109 6.59 -21.58 14.37
CA VAL A 109 6.70 -20.21 14.90
C VAL A 109 7.92 -19.55 14.27
N SER A 110 7.67 -18.46 13.55
CA SER A 110 8.72 -17.55 13.08
C SER A 110 8.65 -16.25 13.86
N ALA A 111 9.79 -15.62 14.12
CA ALA A 111 9.86 -14.31 14.73
C ALA A 111 10.98 -13.45 14.14
N ARG A 112 10.80 -12.13 14.16
CA ARG A 112 11.80 -11.12 13.78
C ARG A 112 11.77 -9.94 14.73
N GLY A 113 12.86 -9.20 14.83
CA GLY A 113 12.99 -8.06 15.75
C GLY A 113 13.50 -8.45 17.14
N GLY A 114 13.97 -9.69 17.31
CA GLY A 114 14.62 -10.14 18.54
C GLY A 114 16.08 -9.67 18.64
N HIS A 115 16.66 -9.79 19.83
CA HIS A 115 18.07 -9.53 20.10
C HIS A 115 18.90 -10.80 19.97
N GLU A 116 20.13 -10.69 19.47
CA GLU A 116 21.04 -11.82 19.32
C GLU A 116 21.29 -12.55 20.64
N GLY A 117 21.18 -13.88 20.59
CA GLY A 117 21.39 -14.76 21.74
C GLY A 117 20.29 -14.67 22.80
N ALA A 118 19.21 -13.92 22.55
CA ALA A 118 17.99 -14.03 23.32
C ALA A 118 17.17 -15.22 22.82
N ASN A 119 16.40 -15.86 23.71
CA ASN A 119 15.43 -16.86 23.30
C ASN A 119 14.02 -16.29 23.23
N LEU A 120 13.23 -16.79 22.27
CA LEU A 120 11.78 -16.69 22.32
C LEU A 120 11.28 -17.80 23.25
N GLN A 121 10.57 -17.43 24.31
CA GLN A 121 9.94 -18.38 25.23
C GLN A 121 8.44 -18.44 25.00
N ALA A 122 7.89 -19.63 25.18
CA ALA A 122 6.45 -19.85 25.28
C ALA A 122 6.07 -20.21 26.72
N GLN A 123 4.92 -19.72 27.17
CA GLN A 123 4.36 -20.06 28.47
C GLN A 123 3.52 -21.33 28.36
N TRP A 124 3.85 -22.32 29.18
CA TRP A 124 3.01 -23.50 29.39
C TRP A 124 1.71 -23.11 30.11
N PRO A 125 0.61 -23.87 29.94
CA PRO A 125 -0.63 -23.66 30.70
C PRO A 125 -0.47 -23.67 32.22
N ASN A 126 0.59 -24.31 32.74
CA ASN A 126 0.92 -24.31 34.17
C ASN A 126 1.64 -23.01 34.65
N GLY A 127 1.83 -22.02 33.77
CA GLY A 127 2.45 -20.73 34.05
C GLY A 127 3.97 -20.66 33.88
N SER A 128 4.65 -21.81 33.73
CA SER A 128 6.11 -21.85 33.50
C SER A 128 6.48 -21.42 32.08
N TRP A 129 7.70 -20.90 31.90
CA TRP A 129 8.21 -20.46 30.60
C TRP A 129 9.35 -21.36 30.14
N ALA A 130 9.38 -21.71 28.86
CA ALA A 130 10.51 -22.42 28.27
C ALA A 130 10.85 -21.88 26.87
N SER A 131 12.12 -21.96 26.50
CA SER A 131 12.59 -21.57 25.18
C SER A 131 11.95 -22.45 24.10
N ILE A 132 11.50 -21.81 23.02
CA ILE A 132 11.10 -22.44 21.77
C ILE A 132 12.07 -22.07 20.63
N GLY A 133 13.22 -21.46 20.94
CA GLY A 133 14.29 -21.17 19.98
C GLY A 133 15.05 -19.89 20.31
N ASP A 134 16.21 -19.73 19.68
CA ASP A 134 17.10 -18.58 19.86
C ASP A 134 17.10 -17.66 18.63
N PHE A 135 17.18 -16.36 18.87
CA PHE A 135 17.32 -15.37 17.81
C PHE A 135 18.76 -15.35 17.27
N ARG A 136 18.88 -15.34 15.95
CA ARG A 136 20.13 -15.15 15.22
C ARG A 136 20.60 -13.68 15.30
N ALA A 137 21.81 -13.41 14.82
CA ALA A 137 22.40 -12.07 14.79
C ALA A 137 21.56 -11.04 14.00
N ASP A 138 20.89 -11.49 12.94
CA ASP A 138 19.97 -10.69 12.14
C ASP A 138 18.62 -10.41 12.85
N GLY A 139 18.42 -10.93 14.05
CA GLY A 139 17.22 -10.77 14.85
C GLY A 139 16.05 -11.66 14.42
N THR A 140 16.32 -12.71 13.62
CA THR A 140 15.31 -13.67 13.16
C THR A 140 15.37 -15.01 13.90
N LEU A 141 14.23 -15.70 13.94
CA LEU A 141 14.06 -17.04 14.48
C LEU A 141 13.01 -17.78 13.64
N THR A 142 13.23 -19.07 13.40
CA THR A 142 12.22 -19.98 12.86
C THR A 142 12.34 -21.31 13.58
N ASN A 143 11.28 -21.71 14.29
CA ASN A 143 11.11 -23.06 14.81
C ASN A 143 10.01 -23.76 13.99
N PRO A 144 10.35 -24.77 13.17
CA PRO A 144 9.38 -25.46 12.31
C PRO A 144 8.50 -26.48 13.04
N ASP A 145 8.78 -26.81 14.31
CA ASP A 145 8.15 -27.92 15.02
C ASP A 145 8.02 -27.63 16.52
N VAL A 146 7.30 -26.56 16.86
CA VAL A 146 6.97 -26.23 18.25
C VAL A 146 5.99 -27.26 18.79
N PRO A 147 6.28 -27.94 19.91
CA PRO A 147 5.35 -28.91 20.49
C PRO A 147 3.98 -28.28 20.79
N PRO A 148 2.87 -28.90 20.36
CA PRO A 148 1.53 -28.35 20.62
C PRO A 148 1.16 -28.20 22.11
N GLY A 149 1.91 -28.83 23.02
CA GLY A 149 1.75 -28.65 24.47
C GLY A 149 2.04 -27.24 24.98
N TYR A 150 2.69 -26.39 24.17
CA TYR A 150 2.88 -24.96 24.46
C TYR A 150 1.66 -24.08 24.19
N MET A 151 0.61 -24.64 23.57
CA MET A 151 -0.63 -23.93 23.31
C MET A 151 -1.30 -23.56 24.65
N TRP A 152 -1.47 -22.26 24.90
CA TRP A 152 -2.07 -21.73 26.13
C TRP A 152 -3.59 -21.97 26.15
N SER A 153 -4.24 -21.79 24.99
CA SER A 153 -5.61 -22.21 24.71
C SER A 153 -5.64 -23.02 23.40
N GLN A 154 -6.81 -23.33 22.85
CA GLN A 154 -6.95 -24.03 21.56
C GLN A 154 -6.15 -23.36 20.42
N ASP A 155 -5.96 -22.06 20.49
CA ASP A 155 -5.54 -21.18 19.40
C ASP A 155 -4.62 -20.04 19.84
N ILE A 156 -4.23 -19.94 21.12
CA ILE A 156 -3.37 -18.86 21.63
C ILE A 156 -2.00 -19.41 22.08
N LEU A 157 -0.95 -18.68 21.73
CA LEU A 157 0.35 -18.77 22.38
C LEU A 157 0.60 -17.53 23.24
N ARG A 158 1.25 -17.72 24.39
CA ARG A 158 1.80 -16.65 25.22
C ARG A 158 3.31 -16.66 25.09
N LEU A 159 3.87 -15.56 24.61
CA LEU A 159 5.27 -15.46 24.20
C LEU A 159 6.00 -14.32 24.90
N ARG A 160 7.31 -14.43 25.02
CA ARG A 160 8.22 -13.33 25.42
C ARG A 160 9.61 -13.56 24.87
N VAL A 161 10.38 -12.52 24.60
CA VAL A 161 11.83 -12.65 24.40
C VAL A 161 12.53 -12.57 25.76
N TYR A 162 13.48 -13.45 26.02
CA TYR A 162 14.17 -13.54 27.32
C TYR A 162 15.67 -13.80 27.18
N LYS A 163 16.47 -13.14 28.02
CA LYS A 163 17.90 -13.42 28.21
C LYS A 163 18.39 -12.83 29.53
N GLY A 164 19.03 -13.65 30.37
CA GLY A 164 19.76 -13.17 31.54
C GLY A 164 18.97 -12.21 32.46
N GLY A 165 17.68 -12.50 32.67
CA GLY A 165 16.77 -11.69 33.50
C GLY A 165 15.97 -10.61 32.74
N LEU A 166 16.39 -10.21 31.54
CA LEU A 166 15.68 -9.25 30.70
C LEU A 166 14.53 -9.94 29.95
N THR A 167 13.40 -9.25 29.83
CA THR A 167 12.23 -9.72 29.07
C THR A 167 11.68 -8.63 28.16
N PHE A 168 11.30 -8.98 26.93
CA PHE A 168 10.71 -8.04 25.97
C PHE A 168 9.84 -8.75 24.91
N PRO A 169 8.59 -8.32 24.67
CA PRO A 169 7.74 -7.68 25.68
C PRO A 169 7.63 -8.58 26.93
N ALA A 170 7.04 -8.08 28.01
CA ALA A 170 6.84 -8.88 29.23
C ALA A 170 5.98 -10.14 28.97
N GLN A 171 4.96 -9.99 28.13
CA GLN A 171 4.13 -11.07 27.60
C GLN A 171 3.45 -10.56 26.32
N LEU A 172 3.40 -11.41 25.30
CA LEU A 172 2.71 -11.20 24.04
C LEU A 172 1.75 -12.37 23.82
N GLU A 173 0.45 -12.09 23.75
CA GLU A 173 -0.54 -13.09 23.36
C GLU A 173 -0.79 -12.99 21.86
N VAL A 174 -0.63 -14.11 21.15
CA VAL A 174 -0.86 -14.18 19.70
C VAL A 174 -1.76 -15.35 19.37
N ARG A 175 -2.68 -15.12 18.43
CA ARG A 175 -3.51 -16.18 17.87
C ARG A 175 -2.76 -16.94 16.81
N VAL A 176 -2.74 -18.26 16.90
CA VAL A 176 -2.12 -19.16 15.93
C VAL A 176 -3.02 -19.25 14.71
N ARG A 177 -2.44 -18.99 13.53
CA ARG A 177 -3.19 -19.13 12.28
C ARG A 177 -3.59 -20.59 12.07
N PRO A 178 -4.87 -20.89 11.74
CA PRO A 178 -5.23 -22.22 11.28
C PRO A 178 -4.48 -22.59 9.98
N PRO A 179 -4.49 -23.88 9.57
CA PRO A 179 -3.87 -24.27 8.31
C PRO A 179 -4.61 -23.68 7.09
N LEU A 180 -5.93 -23.46 7.22
CA LEU A 180 -6.74 -22.86 6.16
C LEU A 180 -6.18 -21.51 5.73
N THR A 181 -5.98 -21.35 4.42
CA THR A 181 -5.54 -20.10 3.80
C THR A 181 -6.58 -19.53 2.84
N GLY A 182 -7.70 -20.21 2.67
CA GLY A 182 -8.84 -19.76 1.88
C GLY A 182 -9.94 -20.81 1.77
N VAL A 183 -11.18 -20.35 1.77
CA VAL A 183 -12.38 -21.16 1.55
C VAL A 183 -13.35 -20.39 0.68
N SER A 184 -14.09 -21.09 -0.16
CA SER A 184 -15.15 -20.52 -1.01
C SER A 184 -16.29 -21.53 -1.16
N ALA A 185 -17.52 -21.02 -1.30
CA ALA A 185 -18.70 -21.82 -1.61
C ALA A 185 -19.49 -21.14 -2.73
N VAL A 186 -19.81 -21.85 -3.81
CA VAL A 186 -20.58 -21.32 -4.94
C VAL A 186 -21.68 -22.30 -5.31
N ARG A 187 -22.89 -21.82 -5.60
CA ARG A 187 -23.97 -22.68 -6.11
C ARG A 187 -23.68 -23.15 -7.52
N ALA A 188 -23.76 -24.46 -7.72
CA ALA A 188 -23.82 -25.09 -9.02
C ALA A 188 -25.23 -24.93 -9.65
N PRO A 189 -25.36 -25.10 -10.98
CA PRO A 189 -26.66 -25.03 -11.66
C PRO A 189 -27.71 -26.04 -11.16
N ASP A 190 -27.28 -27.17 -10.59
CA ASP A 190 -28.15 -28.19 -9.99
C ASP A 190 -28.62 -27.84 -8.56
N GLY A 191 -28.23 -26.67 -8.06
CA GLY A 191 -28.58 -26.16 -6.73
C GLY A 191 -27.64 -26.59 -5.60
N LYS A 192 -26.72 -27.54 -5.82
CA LYS A 192 -25.72 -27.93 -4.82
C LYS A 192 -24.63 -26.87 -4.66
N LEU A 193 -23.80 -27.02 -3.65
CA LEU A 193 -22.65 -26.15 -3.39
C LEU A 193 -21.36 -26.82 -3.86
N VAL A 194 -20.58 -26.08 -4.65
CA VAL A 194 -19.17 -26.36 -4.89
C VAL A 194 -18.39 -25.67 -3.79
N VAL A 195 -17.85 -26.45 -2.85
CA VAL A 195 -16.99 -25.97 -1.77
C VAL A 195 -15.54 -26.23 -2.13
N SER A 196 -14.72 -25.18 -2.08
CA SER A 196 -13.27 -25.29 -2.26
C SER A 196 -12.53 -24.73 -1.05
N ALA A 197 -11.42 -25.38 -0.70
CA ALA A 197 -10.56 -24.98 0.41
C ALA A 197 -9.08 -25.20 0.07
N ARG A 198 -8.21 -24.40 0.69
CA ARG A 198 -6.75 -24.48 0.53
C ARG A 198 -5.99 -24.32 1.85
N GLY A 199 -4.79 -24.88 1.92
CA GLY A 199 -3.86 -24.84 3.06
C GLY A 199 -4.09 -25.93 4.11
N GLY A 200 -5.08 -26.82 3.91
CA GLY A 200 -5.36 -27.88 4.86
C GLY A 200 -4.33 -29.01 4.79
N PRO A 201 -4.04 -29.71 5.91
CA PRO A 201 -3.05 -30.76 5.89
C PRO A 201 -3.45 -31.97 5.07
N ALA A 202 -2.50 -32.65 4.42
CA ALA A 202 -2.79 -33.83 3.61
C ALA A 202 -3.56 -34.90 4.41
N GLY A 203 -4.70 -35.35 3.87
CA GLY A 203 -5.60 -36.31 4.52
C GLY A 203 -6.39 -35.76 5.71
N ALA A 204 -6.25 -34.47 6.06
CA ALA A 204 -7.10 -33.85 7.06
C ALA A 204 -8.52 -33.67 6.53
N ASN A 205 -9.48 -33.74 7.44
CA ASN A 205 -10.89 -33.67 7.11
C ASN A 205 -11.37 -32.22 7.08
N LEU A 206 -11.97 -31.78 5.98
CA LEU A 206 -12.76 -30.55 5.96
C LEU A 206 -14.18 -30.88 6.44
N GLN A 207 -14.58 -30.22 7.51
CA GLN A 207 -15.93 -30.34 8.05
C GLN A 207 -16.73 -29.09 7.74
N ALA A 208 -18.00 -29.28 7.38
CA ALA A 208 -18.99 -28.22 7.31
C ALA A 208 -19.96 -28.33 8.49
N GLN A 209 -20.41 -27.17 8.99
CA GLN A 209 -21.36 -27.11 10.10
C GLN A 209 -22.80 -27.13 9.58
N TRP A 210 -23.63 -27.97 10.18
CA TRP A 210 -25.08 -27.93 10.00
C TRP A 210 -25.70 -26.78 10.81
N PRO A 211 -26.89 -26.27 10.44
CA PRO A 211 -27.63 -25.27 11.22
C PRO A 211 -27.90 -25.68 12.68
N ASN A 212 -27.99 -26.98 12.95
CA ASN A 212 -28.18 -27.52 14.30
C ASN A 212 -26.89 -27.52 15.15
N GLY A 213 -25.79 -26.99 14.62
CA GLY A 213 -24.49 -26.89 15.29
C GLY A 213 -23.57 -28.11 15.11
N SER A 214 -24.07 -29.24 14.62
CA SER A 214 -23.27 -30.44 14.38
C SER A 214 -22.32 -30.25 13.19
N TRP A 215 -21.22 -31.01 13.16
CA TRP A 215 -20.21 -30.94 12.12
C TRP A 215 -20.10 -32.28 11.41
N ALA A 216 -20.00 -32.26 10.09
CA ALA A 216 -19.78 -33.46 9.30
C ALA A 216 -18.72 -33.22 8.23
N SER A 217 -17.99 -34.28 7.90
CA SER A 217 -17.03 -34.25 6.81
C SER A 217 -17.71 -33.94 5.48
N ILE A 218 -17.05 -33.12 4.68
CA ILE A 218 -17.37 -32.89 3.26
C ILE A 218 -16.17 -33.24 2.36
N GLY A 219 -15.23 -34.05 2.83
CA GLY A 219 -14.06 -34.49 2.09
C GLY A 219 -12.74 -34.25 2.80
N ASP A 220 -11.66 -34.76 2.20
CA ASP A 220 -10.31 -34.70 2.74
C ASP A 220 -9.37 -33.91 1.81
N PHE A 221 -8.39 -33.24 2.41
CA PHE A 221 -7.40 -32.46 1.67
C PHE A 221 -6.42 -33.38 0.92
N ARG A 222 -6.08 -32.99 -0.31
CA ARG A 222 -5.07 -33.63 -1.14
C ARG A 222 -3.66 -33.30 -0.64
N ALA A 223 -2.66 -33.97 -1.22
CA ALA A 223 -1.24 -33.76 -0.89
C ALA A 223 -0.75 -32.33 -1.17
N ASP A 224 -1.38 -31.61 -2.11
CA ASP A 224 -1.08 -30.22 -2.42
C ASP A 224 -1.78 -29.21 -1.47
N GLY A 225 -2.48 -29.71 -0.45
CA GLY A 225 -3.21 -28.91 0.52
C GLY A 225 -4.51 -28.31 -0.02
N THR A 226 -5.04 -28.81 -1.13
CA THR A 226 -6.32 -28.36 -1.72
C THR A 226 -7.44 -29.38 -1.54
N LEU A 227 -8.68 -28.88 -1.56
CA LEU A 227 -9.89 -29.69 -1.61
C LEU A 227 -10.92 -28.95 -2.47
N THR A 228 -11.61 -29.70 -3.34
CA THR A 228 -12.84 -29.24 -4.01
C THR A 228 -13.87 -30.36 -3.92
N ASN A 229 -15.01 -30.07 -3.28
CA ASN A 229 -16.18 -30.93 -3.28
C ASN A 229 -17.30 -30.25 -4.10
N PRO A 230 -17.68 -30.80 -5.26
CA PRO A 230 -18.71 -30.22 -6.11
C PRO A 230 -20.14 -30.53 -5.66
N ASP A 231 -20.32 -31.42 -4.68
CA ASP A 231 -21.61 -32.05 -4.35
C ASP A 231 -22.09 -31.76 -2.92
N VAL A 232 -21.68 -30.63 -2.31
CA VAL A 232 -22.10 -30.31 -0.94
C VAL A 232 -23.57 -29.89 -0.92
N PRO A 233 -24.45 -30.57 -0.17
CA PRO A 233 -25.86 -30.20 -0.09
C PRO A 233 -26.08 -28.80 0.50
N PRO A 234 -27.06 -28.02 0.01
CA PRO A 234 -27.40 -26.70 0.59
C PRO A 234 -27.84 -26.75 2.05
N GLY A 235 -28.19 -27.92 2.58
CA GLY A 235 -28.50 -28.10 4.00
C GLY A 235 -27.33 -27.83 4.96
N TYR A 236 -26.09 -27.73 4.45
CA TYR A 236 -24.90 -27.30 5.20
C TYR A 236 -24.75 -25.77 5.30
N MET A 237 -25.65 -25.01 4.69
CA MET A 237 -25.62 -23.56 4.86
C MET A 237 -26.10 -23.22 6.27
N TRP A 238 -25.22 -22.58 7.05
CA TRP A 238 -25.46 -22.16 8.42
C TRP A 238 -26.61 -21.16 8.52
N ASP A 239 -26.69 -20.26 7.54
CA ASP A 239 -27.78 -19.34 7.28
C ASP A 239 -28.02 -19.25 5.76
N THR A 240 -28.81 -18.29 5.29
CA THR A 240 -29.14 -18.18 3.86
C THR A 240 -27.97 -17.79 2.96
N THR A 241 -26.83 -17.35 3.52
CA THR A 241 -25.69 -16.81 2.76
C THR A 241 -24.34 -17.40 3.18
N THR A 242 -24.26 -18.22 4.22
CA THR A 242 -22.98 -18.60 4.83
C THR A 242 -22.82 -20.10 4.99
N VAL A 243 -21.62 -20.61 4.70
CA VAL A 243 -21.17 -21.95 5.11
C VAL A 243 -20.02 -21.80 6.10
N ARG A 244 -20.06 -22.56 7.19
CA ARG A 244 -18.99 -22.61 8.20
C ARG A 244 -18.14 -23.85 8.00
N LEU A 245 -16.83 -23.65 7.89
CA LEU A 245 -15.87 -24.68 7.51
C LEU A 245 -14.74 -24.74 8.52
N ARG A 246 -14.33 -25.95 8.91
CA ARG A 246 -13.17 -26.14 9.79
C ARG A 246 -12.39 -27.38 9.40
N ILE A 247 -11.13 -27.42 9.82
CA ILE A 247 -10.31 -28.62 9.69
C ILE A 247 -10.45 -29.46 10.96
N HIS A 248 -10.58 -30.77 10.79
CA HIS A 248 -10.42 -31.75 11.85
C HIS A 248 -9.34 -32.77 11.45
N GLN A 249 -8.35 -32.96 12.32
CA GLN A 249 -7.23 -33.87 12.07
C GLN A 249 -6.74 -34.47 13.39
N ALA A 250 -6.61 -35.80 13.44
CA ALA A 250 -6.02 -36.52 14.58
C ALA A 250 -6.58 -36.09 15.96
N GLY A 251 -7.91 -35.90 16.05
CA GLY A 251 -8.58 -35.46 17.28
C GLY A 251 -8.48 -33.96 17.58
N ARG A 252 -7.69 -33.19 16.82
CA ARG A 252 -7.63 -31.73 16.90
C ARG A 252 -8.65 -31.10 15.97
N THR A 253 -9.31 -30.06 16.47
CA THR A 253 -10.21 -29.21 15.69
C THR A 253 -9.60 -27.82 15.62
N PHE A 254 -9.54 -27.26 14.42
CA PHE A 254 -9.08 -25.89 14.19
C PHE A 254 -10.27 -24.93 14.14
N ASP A 255 -9.97 -23.64 14.29
CA ASP A 255 -10.99 -22.59 14.22
C ASP A 255 -11.74 -22.62 12.89
N ALA A 256 -13.04 -22.38 12.98
CA ALA A 256 -13.89 -22.31 11.82
C ALA A 256 -13.65 -21.00 11.05
N VAL A 257 -13.69 -21.10 9.73
CA VAL A 257 -13.69 -19.97 8.79
C VAL A 257 -15.01 -20.00 8.04
N GLU A 258 -15.58 -18.83 7.81
CA GLU A 258 -16.82 -18.66 7.07
C GLU A 258 -16.54 -18.46 5.58
N ALA A 259 -17.41 -19.00 4.73
CA ALA A 259 -17.48 -18.69 3.30
C ALA A 259 -18.84 -18.08 2.99
N THR A 260 -18.86 -16.94 2.28
CA THR A 260 -20.10 -16.34 1.81
C THR A 260 -20.48 -17.01 0.49
N VAL A 261 -21.62 -17.69 0.46
CA VAL A 261 -22.09 -18.44 -0.71
C VAL A 261 -22.30 -17.49 -1.88
N ASP A 262 -21.75 -17.87 -3.04
CA ASP A 262 -21.78 -17.13 -4.31
C ASP A 262 -20.85 -15.89 -4.38
N PHE A 263 -20.04 -15.68 -3.33
CA PHE A 263 -18.97 -14.69 -3.30
C PHE A 263 -17.64 -15.44 -3.13
N PRO A 264 -16.87 -15.66 -4.22
CA PRO A 264 -15.72 -16.55 -4.20
C PRO A 264 -14.52 -16.01 -3.40
N GLN A 265 -14.50 -14.72 -3.08
CA GLN A 265 -13.44 -14.15 -2.24
C GLN A 265 -13.47 -14.74 -0.82
N PRO A 266 -12.31 -15.11 -0.26
CA PRO A 266 -12.24 -15.72 1.07
C PRO A 266 -12.30 -14.67 2.19
N ARG A 267 -12.84 -15.06 3.36
CA ARG A 267 -12.80 -14.22 4.57
C ARG A 267 -11.47 -14.28 5.30
N ILE A 268 -10.68 -15.33 5.09
CA ILE A 268 -9.30 -15.44 5.58
C ILE A 268 -8.33 -14.90 4.54
N LEU A 269 -7.59 -13.87 4.91
CA LEU A 269 -6.79 -13.04 4.02
C LEU A 269 -5.33 -13.01 4.48
N GLY A 270 -4.41 -13.17 3.54
CA GLY A 270 -2.99 -12.91 3.74
C GLY A 270 -2.62 -11.57 3.13
N ILE A 271 -2.32 -10.58 3.97
CA ILE A 271 -1.98 -9.22 3.54
C ILE A 271 -0.47 -9.06 3.58
N LYS A 272 0.16 -8.91 2.41
CA LYS A 272 1.59 -8.62 2.32
C LYS A 272 1.83 -7.15 2.65
N PRO A 273 2.95 -6.81 3.32
CA PRO A 273 3.29 -5.42 3.53
C PRO A 273 3.61 -4.75 2.19
N SER A 274 3.18 -3.51 2.01
CA SER A 274 3.59 -2.65 0.89
C SER A 274 4.57 -1.58 1.38
N VAL A 275 5.18 -0.87 0.43
CA VAL A 275 5.88 0.37 0.75
C VAL A 275 4.88 1.43 1.22
N THR A 276 5.33 2.44 1.96
CA THR A 276 4.48 3.60 2.28
C THR A 276 4.20 4.44 1.03
N ALA A 277 3.08 5.15 1.01
CA ALA A 277 2.72 6.05 -0.09
C ALA A 277 3.81 7.12 -0.33
N GLY A 278 4.35 7.70 0.75
CA GLY A 278 5.39 8.73 0.70
C GLY A 278 6.77 8.22 0.26
N ASP A 279 7.19 7.03 0.69
CA ASP A 279 8.47 6.46 0.23
C ASP A 279 8.42 6.15 -1.28
N GLU A 280 7.28 5.73 -1.80
CA GLU A 280 7.10 5.45 -3.23
C GLU A 280 7.00 6.74 -4.06
N GLU A 281 6.28 7.75 -3.58
CA GLU A 281 6.26 9.11 -4.12
C GLU A 281 7.67 9.68 -4.23
N ALA A 282 8.45 9.63 -3.13
CA ALA A 282 9.82 10.12 -3.10
C ALA A 282 10.74 9.35 -4.07
N ARG A 283 10.61 8.01 -4.15
CA ARG A 283 11.38 7.19 -5.09
C ARG A 283 11.12 7.58 -6.54
N LEU A 284 9.85 7.84 -6.87
CA LEU A 284 9.41 8.16 -8.23
C LEU A 284 9.52 9.66 -8.56
N GLN A 285 9.74 10.50 -7.55
CA GLN A 285 9.71 11.96 -7.63
C GLN A 285 8.36 12.48 -8.12
N HIS A 286 7.25 11.81 -7.79
CA HIS A 286 5.91 12.21 -8.26
C HIS A 286 5.27 13.30 -7.38
N CYS A 287 4.35 14.08 -7.94
CA CYS A 287 3.56 15.09 -7.21
C CYS A 287 2.44 14.49 -6.33
N LEU A 288 1.93 13.32 -6.72
CA LEU A 288 0.81 12.64 -6.06
C LEU A 288 1.23 11.26 -5.59
N GLN A 289 0.73 10.87 -4.43
CA GLN A 289 1.01 9.54 -3.88
C GLN A 289 0.08 8.49 -4.47
N TYR A 290 0.55 7.24 -4.50
CA TYR A 290 -0.28 6.07 -4.81
C TYR A 290 -0.98 5.55 -3.55
N ALA A 291 -1.96 4.66 -3.70
CA ALA A 291 -2.66 4.05 -2.57
C ALA A 291 -1.80 2.98 -1.88
N ASP A 292 -1.49 3.17 -0.60
CA ASP A 292 -0.74 2.22 0.25
C ASP A 292 -1.64 1.27 1.06
N TYR A 293 -2.89 1.14 0.64
CA TYR A 293 -3.91 0.27 1.21
C TYR A 293 -4.40 -0.76 0.19
N GLN A 294 -4.91 -1.88 0.70
CA GLN A 294 -5.31 -3.04 -0.09
C GLN A 294 -6.81 -3.33 0.08
N PRO A 295 -7.55 -3.60 -1.02
CA PRO A 295 -8.96 -3.97 -0.95
C PRO A 295 -9.14 -5.38 -0.38
N THR A 296 -10.26 -5.60 0.32
CA THR A 296 -10.61 -6.91 0.89
C THR A 296 -11.79 -7.59 0.20
N GLY A 297 -12.61 -6.84 -0.54
CA GLY A 297 -13.88 -7.36 -1.09
C GLY A 297 -15.01 -7.50 -0.06
N TYR A 298 -14.92 -6.79 1.07
CA TYR A 298 -15.94 -6.79 2.13
C TYR A 298 -16.31 -5.37 2.58
N TYR A 299 -17.55 -5.22 3.04
CA TYR A 299 -18.18 -3.99 3.50
C TYR A 299 -18.54 -4.08 4.97
N ALA A 300 -18.22 -3.05 5.74
CA ALA A 300 -18.65 -2.85 7.12
C ALA A 300 -20.00 -2.13 7.13
N PRO A 301 -21.10 -2.75 7.63
CA PRO A 301 -22.38 -2.05 7.72
C PRO A 301 -22.36 -0.93 8.76
N ALA A 302 -22.98 0.20 8.43
CA ALA A 302 -23.07 1.38 9.30
C ALA A 302 -23.63 1.03 10.69
N GLY A 303 -22.91 1.44 11.74
CA GLY A 303 -23.29 1.26 13.14
C GLY A 303 -23.28 -0.20 13.62
N LYS A 304 -22.75 -1.15 12.85
CA LYS A 304 -22.62 -2.56 13.27
C LYS A 304 -21.20 -2.86 13.74
N GLU A 305 -21.09 -3.60 14.83
CA GLU A 305 -19.80 -4.12 15.30
C GLU A 305 -19.36 -5.27 14.37
N ILE A 306 -18.33 -5.00 13.57
CA ILE A 306 -17.63 -6.03 12.81
C ILE A 306 -16.45 -6.57 13.63
N THR A 307 -15.97 -7.75 13.24
CA THR A 307 -14.79 -8.37 13.85
C THR A 307 -13.72 -8.65 12.81
N ILE A 308 -12.47 -8.34 13.16
CA ILE A 308 -11.27 -8.71 12.41
C ILE A 308 -10.34 -9.45 13.36
N THR A 309 -10.11 -10.74 13.10
CA THR A 309 -9.16 -11.54 13.87
C THR A 309 -7.80 -11.50 13.19
N LEU A 310 -6.79 -10.94 13.84
CA LEU A 310 -5.39 -10.97 13.39
C LEU A 310 -4.66 -12.18 13.99
N TYR A 311 -4.00 -12.97 13.15
CA TYR A 311 -3.13 -14.08 13.58
C TYR A 311 -1.68 -13.62 13.69
N GLY A 312 -0.97 -14.10 14.70
CA GLY A 312 0.32 -13.51 15.08
C GLY A 312 0.16 -12.07 15.53
N ASN A 313 1.14 -11.23 15.21
CA ASN A 313 1.02 -9.78 15.27
C ASN A 313 1.51 -9.13 13.96
N ALA A 314 1.06 -7.91 13.71
CA ALA A 314 1.46 -7.12 12.56
C ALA A 314 1.52 -5.63 12.98
N PRO A 315 2.66 -5.20 13.55
CA PRO A 315 2.82 -3.85 14.07
C PRO A 315 2.54 -2.81 12.97
N GLY A 316 1.77 -1.77 13.30
CA GLY A 316 1.39 -0.71 12.35
C GLY A 316 0.32 -1.07 11.33
N MET A 317 -0.29 -2.26 11.42
CA MET A 317 -1.39 -2.65 10.54
C MET A 317 -2.70 -1.95 10.93
N GLU A 318 -3.42 -1.42 9.94
CA GLU A 318 -4.67 -0.68 10.14
C GLU A 318 -5.79 -1.25 9.27
N ALA A 319 -7.00 -1.31 9.81
CA ALA A 319 -8.22 -1.41 9.02
C ALA A 319 -8.71 -0.01 8.68
N LEU A 320 -9.06 0.22 7.42
CA LEU A 320 -9.61 1.47 6.90
C LEU A 320 -11.04 1.20 6.48
N ILE A 321 -12.01 1.95 7.03
CA ILE A 321 -13.42 1.82 6.66
C ILE A 321 -13.85 3.02 5.82
N GLY A 322 -14.38 2.76 4.62
CA GLY A 322 -14.76 3.77 3.63
C GLY A 322 -13.92 3.68 2.36
N THR A 323 -14.29 4.44 1.33
CA THR A 323 -13.55 4.52 0.07
C THR A 323 -13.21 5.97 -0.18
N GLN A 324 -11.92 6.28 -0.35
CA GLN A 324 -11.48 7.65 -0.58
C GLN A 324 -12.06 8.19 -1.91
N GLY A 325 -12.61 9.41 -1.90
CA GLY A 325 -13.14 10.07 -3.09
C GLY A 325 -14.50 9.57 -3.60
N LEU A 326 -15.06 8.51 -3.02
CA LEU A 326 -16.31 7.91 -3.49
C LEU A 326 -17.51 8.83 -3.20
N VAL A 327 -18.45 8.91 -4.14
CA VAL A 327 -19.74 9.60 -4.02
C VAL A 327 -20.59 9.08 -2.84
N ASP A 328 -21.33 9.97 -2.18
CA ASP A 328 -22.31 9.57 -1.17
C ASP A 328 -23.56 8.96 -1.83
N ARG A 329 -23.89 7.73 -1.43
CA ARG A 329 -25.02 6.95 -1.96
C ARG A 329 -26.40 7.55 -1.66
N LYS A 330 -26.52 8.43 -0.65
CA LYS A 330 -27.78 9.09 -0.26
C LYS A 330 -27.89 10.48 -0.87
N ASP A 331 -26.77 11.16 -1.07
CA ASP A 331 -26.69 12.46 -1.72
C ASP A 331 -25.53 12.49 -2.73
N PRO A 332 -25.78 12.13 -4.01
CA PRO A 332 -24.73 12.06 -5.01
C PRO A 332 -24.02 13.39 -5.30
N ALA A 333 -24.55 14.52 -4.84
CA ALA A 333 -23.86 15.81 -4.92
C ALA A 333 -22.72 15.94 -3.90
N GLN A 334 -22.64 15.03 -2.92
CA GLN A 334 -21.63 15.01 -1.87
C GLN A 334 -20.69 13.83 -2.01
N GLN A 335 -19.48 13.99 -1.48
CA GLN A 335 -18.56 12.87 -1.27
C GLN A 335 -18.96 12.12 0.00
N SER A 336 -18.88 10.79 -0.05
CA SER A 336 -19.00 9.95 1.15
C SER A 336 -17.85 10.23 2.14
N PRO A 337 -18.04 9.91 3.43
CA PRO A 337 -16.96 9.98 4.41
C PRO A 337 -15.74 9.15 3.96
N SER A 338 -14.58 9.82 3.85
CA SER A 338 -13.30 9.20 3.47
C SER A 338 -12.85 8.11 4.44
N MET A 339 -11.81 7.35 4.10
CA MET A 339 -11.28 6.23 4.89
C MET A 339 -10.97 6.59 6.34
N ARG A 340 -11.48 5.79 7.28
CA ARG A 340 -11.29 5.96 8.73
C ARG A 340 -10.42 4.83 9.29
N PRO A 341 -9.18 5.12 9.74
CA PRO A 341 -8.25 4.10 10.22
C PRO A 341 -8.59 3.61 11.63
N THR A 342 -8.36 2.31 11.86
CA THR A 342 -8.36 1.66 13.17
C THR A 342 -7.15 0.73 13.25
N ALA A 343 -6.24 0.98 14.19
CA ALA A 343 -5.08 0.11 14.41
C ALA A 343 -5.53 -1.30 14.85
N LEU A 344 -4.97 -2.33 14.21
CA LEU A 344 -5.25 -3.72 14.53
C LEU A 344 -4.25 -4.25 15.56
N LYS A 345 -4.78 -4.93 16.59
CA LYS A 345 -4.00 -5.63 17.62
C LYS A 345 -4.03 -7.14 17.37
N PRO A 346 -3.07 -7.91 17.91
CA PRO A 346 -3.12 -9.36 17.88
C PRO A 346 -4.45 -9.90 18.41
N GLY A 347 -5.00 -10.93 17.75
CA GLY A 347 -6.29 -11.52 18.13
C GLY A 347 -7.50 -10.77 17.59
N THR A 348 -8.62 -10.82 18.32
CA THR A 348 -9.92 -10.31 17.85
C THR A 348 -10.05 -8.82 18.09
N ASN A 349 -10.19 -8.05 17.01
CA ASN A 349 -10.50 -6.63 17.01
C ASN A 349 -11.99 -6.43 16.75
N LYS A 350 -12.65 -5.61 17.57
CA LYS A 350 -14.06 -5.22 17.42
C LYS A 350 -14.11 -3.78 16.96
N ILE A 351 -14.73 -3.53 15.81
CA ILE A 351 -14.74 -2.22 15.16
C ILE A 351 -16.18 -1.84 14.86
N THR A 352 -16.62 -0.68 15.31
CA THR A 352 -17.93 -0.10 14.98
C THR A 352 -17.69 1.23 14.29
N ASP A 353 -18.14 1.35 13.04
CA ASP A 353 -18.03 2.57 12.25
C ASP A 353 -19.43 3.17 12.00
N PRO A 354 -19.65 4.46 12.30
CA PRO A 354 -20.99 5.05 12.20
C PRO A 354 -21.52 5.18 10.77
N TYR A 355 -20.65 5.23 9.76
CA TYR A 355 -21.03 5.46 8.36
C TYR A 355 -21.03 4.17 7.54
N GLY A 356 -20.23 3.18 7.95
CA GLY A 356 -19.93 2.00 7.16
C GLY A 356 -19.06 2.34 5.94
N GLY A 357 -18.77 1.33 5.14
CA GLY A 357 -17.89 1.46 3.98
C GLY A 357 -17.20 0.14 3.64
N ILE A 358 -16.57 0.07 2.47
CA ILE A 358 -15.65 -1.04 2.18
C ILE A 358 -14.53 -1.06 3.24
N VAL A 359 -14.10 -2.26 3.60
CA VAL A 359 -12.96 -2.51 4.48
C VAL A 359 -11.72 -2.64 3.61
N HIS A 360 -10.76 -1.75 3.79
CA HIS A 360 -9.41 -1.85 3.24
C HIS A 360 -8.41 -2.10 4.36
N ILE A 361 -7.24 -2.61 4.01
CA ILE A 361 -6.16 -2.85 4.97
C ILE A 361 -4.92 -2.08 4.54
N ARG A 362 -4.39 -1.26 5.45
CA ARG A 362 -3.04 -0.71 5.32
C ARG A 362 -2.09 -1.56 6.14
N TYR A 363 -1.08 -2.11 5.47
CA TYR A 363 0.05 -2.76 6.13
C TYR A 363 1.31 -2.37 5.39
N THR A 364 2.11 -1.50 5.99
CA THR A 364 3.29 -0.92 5.33
C THR A 364 4.58 -1.22 6.09
N THR A 365 5.67 -1.29 5.35
CA THR A 365 7.04 -1.34 5.89
C THR A 365 7.91 -0.41 5.06
N ALA A 366 9.04 0.06 5.63
CA ALA A 366 9.95 0.97 4.92
C ALA A 366 10.41 0.44 3.56
N THR A 367 10.60 -0.88 3.42
CA THR A 367 11.03 -1.51 2.17
C THR A 367 9.88 -2.06 1.33
N GLY A 368 8.68 -2.17 1.89
CA GLY A 368 7.57 -2.91 1.29
C GLY A 368 7.81 -4.41 1.17
N THR A 369 8.61 -4.98 2.07
CA THR A 369 8.94 -6.41 2.06
C THR A 369 8.67 -7.03 3.42
N GLY A 370 8.33 -8.32 3.42
CA GLY A 370 8.09 -9.10 4.63
C GLY A 370 7.01 -10.16 4.44
N ASP A 371 6.84 -11.00 5.45
CA ASP A 371 5.79 -12.02 5.47
C ASP A 371 4.39 -11.41 5.49
N ALA A 372 3.44 -12.13 4.90
CA ALA A 372 2.04 -11.75 4.96
C ALA A 372 1.50 -11.84 6.39
N ALA A 373 0.83 -10.79 6.84
CA ALA A 373 -0.01 -10.82 8.03
C ALA A 373 -1.34 -11.49 7.68
N TRP A 374 -1.74 -12.49 8.46
CA TRP A 374 -2.97 -13.24 8.21
C TRP A 374 -4.10 -12.73 9.11
N MET A 375 -5.29 -12.57 8.55
CA MET A 375 -6.48 -12.19 9.31
C MET A 375 -7.74 -12.90 8.80
N THR A 376 -8.79 -12.89 9.62
CA THR A 376 -10.14 -13.33 9.22
C THR A 376 -11.16 -12.25 9.50
N LEU A 377 -12.02 -11.96 8.52
CA LEU A 377 -13.17 -11.07 8.64
C LEU A 377 -14.42 -11.83 9.12
N GLY A 378 -15.02 -11.41 10.22
CA GLY A 378 -16.21 -12.07 10.78
C GLY A 378 -17.50 -11.83 9.97
N GLY A 379 -18.48 -12.72 10.13
CA GLY A 379 -19.69 -12.79 9.29
C GLY A 379 -20.58 -11.55 9.19
N ILE A 380 -20.47 -10.60 10.11
CA ILE A 380 -21.19 -9.31 10.03
C ILE A 380 -20.69 -8.44 8.87
N THR A 381 -19.42 -8.60 8.46
CA THR A 381 -18.92 -7.96 7.24
C THR A 381 -19.61 -8.58 6.02
N GLN A 382 -20.14 -7.73 5.14
CA GLN A 382 -20.90 -8.15 3.96
C GLN A 382 -19.96 -8.28 2.77
N ALA A 383 -20.03 -9.38 2.02
CA ALA A 383 -19.26 -9.49 0.77
C ALA A 383 -19.81 -8.52 -0.27
N ILE A 384 -18.91 -7.82 -0.99
CA ILE A 384 -19.28 -6.96 -2.12
C ILE A 384 -19.06 -7.70 -3.45
N PRO A 385 -19.62 -7.23 -4.57
CA PRO A 385 -19.15 -7.61 -5.90
C PRO A 385 -17.68 -7.19 -6.05
N TYR A 386 -16.80 -8.19 -6.02
CA TYR A 386 -15.35 -8.02 -5.97
C TYR A 386 -14.71 -8.78 -7.13
N TYR A 387 -14.41 -8.08 -8.22
CA TYR A 387 -13.80 -8.69 -9.39
C TYR A 387 -12.28 -8.58 -9.35
N VAL A 388 -11.57 -9.70 -9.29
CA VAL A 388 -10.11 -9.73 -9.37
C VAL A 388 -9.70 -10.25 -10.75
N LYS A 389 -8.96 -9.44 -11.50
CA LYS A 389 -8.48 -9.80 -12.85
C LYS A 389 -7.74 -11.14 -12.83
N GLY A 390 -8.08 -12.02 -13.76
CA GLY A 390 -7.48 -13.36 -13.86
C GLY A 390 -7.93 -14.39 -12.81
N THR A 391 -8.73 -13.98 -11.81
CA THR A 391 -9.25 -14.88 -10.76
C THR A 391 -10.77 -14.99 -10.81
N THR A 392 -11.48 -13.87 -10.86
CA THR A 392 -12.94 -13.83 -10.91
C THR A 392 -13.43 -13.98 -12.35
N THR A 393 -14.41 -14.85 -12.58
CA THR A 393 -15.06 -15.00 -13.89
C THR A 393 -16.18 -13.97 -14.09
N ALA A 394 -16.53 -13.67 -15.35
CA ALA A 394 -17.66 -12.79 -15.66
C ALA A 394 -19.00 -13.32 -15.10
N ALA A 395 -19.20 -14.64 -15.09
CA ALA A 395 -20.39 -15.24 -14.50
C ALA A 395 -20.46 -15.03 -12.97
N GLN A 396 -19.33 -15.17 -12.27
CA GLN A 396 -19.25 -14.86 -10.84
C GLN A 396 -19.50 -13.37 -10.57
N TRP A 397 -18.96 -12.47 -11.40
CA TRP A 397 -19.24 -11.03 -11.31
C TRP A 397 -20.73 -10.72 -11.40
N SER A 398 -21.40 -11.21 -12.45
CA SER A 398 -22.85 -11.02 -12.62
C SER A 398 -23.65 -11.62 -11.46
N ALA A 399 -23.24 -12.77 -10.94
CA ALA A 399 -23.88 -13.40 -9.80
C ALA A 399 -23.75 -12.56 -8.50
N MET A 400 -22.56 -12.01 -8.23
CA MET A 400 -22.35 -11.15 -7.06
C MET A 400 -23.14 -9.85 -7.16
N LEU A 401 -23.14 -9.19 -8.34
CA LEU A 401 -23.94 -7.98 -8.58
C LEU A 401 -25.43 -8.19 -8.29
N ALA A 402 -25.97 -9.36 -8.60
CA ALA A 402 -27.38 -9.68 -8.39
C ALA A 402 -27.74 -10.03 -6.93
N LYS A 403 -26.75 -10.38 -6.10
CA LYS A 403 -26.98 -10.96 -4.75
C LYS A 403 -26.52 -10.06 -3.60
N THR A 404 -25.63 -9.11 -3.86
CA THR A 404 -25.03 -8.30 -2.80
C THR A 404 -26.06 -7.45 -2.08
N PRO A 405 -26.00 -7.35 -0.74
CA PRO A 405 -26.71 -6.32 0.02
C PRO A 405 -25.89 -5.02 0.16
N ALA A 406 -24.59 -5.06 -0.17
CA ALA A 406 -23.69 -3.93 -0.02
C ALA A 406 -23.89 -2.89 -1.14
N PRO A 407 -23.72 -1.59 -0.84
CA PRO A 407 -24.03 -0.49 -1.77
C PRO A 407 -22.94 -0.23 -2.82
N GLU A 408 -21.79 -0.88 -2.70
CA GLU A 408 -20.54 -0.54 -3.41
C GLU A 408 -19.95 -1.79 -4.07
N VAL A 409 -19.14 -1.58 -5.11
CA VAL A 409 -18.44 -2.64 -5.84
C VAL A 409 -16.97 -2.26 -6.04
N GLU A 410 -16.11 -3.27 -6.22
CA GLU A 410 -14.71 -3.06 -6.61
C GLU A 410 -14.29 -4.02 -7.73
N MET A 411 -13.48 -3.50 -8.66
CA MET A 411 -12.73 -4.27 -9.64
C MET A 411 -11.23 -4.01 -9.44
N VAL A 412 -10.42 -5.07 -9.38
CA VAL A 412 -9.02 -5.00 -8.96
C VAL A 412 -8.11 -5.70 -9.97
N SER A 413 -7.06 -5.00 -10.37
CA SER A 413 -5.91 -5.55 -11.10
C SER A 413 -4.61 -5.37 -10.29
N ASP A 414 -3.46 -5.60 -10.91
CA ASP A 414 -2.17 -5.32 -10.30
C ASP A 414 -1.85 -3.82 -10.19
N CYS A 415 -2.43 -2.99 -11.07
CA CYS A 415 -2.13 -1.55 -11.17
C CYS A 415 -3.26 -0.64 -10.65
N VAL A 416 -4.52 -1.09 -10.70
CA VAL A 416 -5.68 -0.26 -10.39
C VAL A 416 -6.71 -0.96 -9.50
N VAL A 417 -7.41 -0.17 -8.68
CA VAL A 417 -8.71 -0.53 -8.09
C VAL A 417 -9.78 0.44 -8.60
N ILE A 418 -10.83 -0.08 -9.20
CA ILE A 418 -11.99 0.72 -9.62
C ILE A 418 -13.09 0.55 -8.59
N ALA A 419 -13.57 1.64 -8.01
CA ALA A 419 -14.64 1.65 -7.01
C ALA A 419 -15.84 2.49 -7.46
N ALA A 420 -17.04 1.95 -7.33
CA ALA A 420 -18.28 2.62 -7.75
C ALA A 420 -19.47 2.16 -6.91
N LEU A 421 -20.58 2.88 -7.02
CA LEU A 421 -21.85 2.46 -6.45
C LEU A 421 -22.42 1.27 -7.23
N LEU A 422 -23.10 0.37 -6.52
CA LEU A 422 -23.78 -0.78 -7.09
C LEU A 422 -24.79 -0.42 -8.20
N PRO A 423 -25.63 0.63 -8.08
CA PRO A 423 -26.54 1.03 -9.15
C PRO A 423 -25.81 1.37 -10.47
N THR A 424 -24.67 2.06 -10.39
CA THR A 424 -23.86 2.42 -11.56
C THR A 424 -23.28 1.17 -12.23
N ALA A 425 -22.73 0.25 -11.44
CA ALA A 425 -22.24 -1.03 -11.94
C ALA A 425 -23.35 -1.91 -12.54
N LEU A 426 -24.55 -1.91 -11.95
CA LEU A 426 -25.72 -2.63 -12.48
C LEU A 426 -26.19 -2.05 -13.82
N ALA A 427 -26.14 -0.73 -13.98
CA ALA A 427 -26.51 -0.05 -15.21
C ALA A 427 -25.52 -0.35 -16.36
N LEU A 428 -24.26 -0.67 -16.03
CA LEU A 428 -23.20 -1.05 -16.97
C LEU A 428 -22.83 -2.54 -16.91
N LYS A 429 -23.69 -3.41 -16.35
CA LYS A 429 -23.40 -4.84 -16.12
C LYS A 429 -23.11 -5.67 -17.37
N SER A 430 -23.41 -5.15 -18.57
CA SER A 430 -23.08 -5.78 -19.85
C SER A 430 -21.62 -5.59 -20.26
N ALA A 431 -20.91 -4.65 -19.62
CA ALA A 431 -19.47 -4.49 -19.82
C ALA A 431 -18.71 -5.69 -19.24
N ASP A 432 -17.67 -6.11 -19.95
CA ASP A 432 -16.79 -7.18 -19.48
C ASP A 432 -15.79 -6.61 -18.46
N PRO A 433 -15.85 -7.00 -17.17
CA PRO A 433 -14.99 -6.44 -16.13
C PRO A 433 -13.50 -6.76 -16.35
N GLY A 434 -13.20 -7.90 -16.99
CA GLY A 434 -11.83 -8.29 -17.33
C GLY A 434 -11.25 -7.40 -18.41
N LYS A 435 -12.04 -7.07 -19.43
CA LYS A 435 -11.63 -6.11 -20.47
C LYS A 435 -11.57 -4.67 -19.97
N THR A 436 -12.50 -4.26 -19.09
CA THR A 436 -12.42 -2.97 -18.39
C THR A 436 -11.08 -2.83 -17.67
N LEU A 437 -10.72 -3.78 -16.80
CA LEU A 437 -9.42 -3.72 -16.11
C LEU A 437 -8.23 -3.83 -17.06
N ALA A 438 -8.33 -4.57 -18.16
CA ALA A 438 -7.29 -4.57 -19.19
C ALA A 438 -7.10 -3.20 -19.85
N ALA A 439 -8.18 -2.44 -20.05
CA ALA A 439 -8.11 -1.08 -20.58
C ALA A 439 -7.39 -0.14 -19.60
N HIS A 440 -7.74 -0.18 -18.31
CA HIS A 440 -7.08 0.65 -17.30
C HIS A 440 -5.61 0.28 -17.11
N ASP A 441 -5.27 -1.01 -17.04
CA ASP A 441 -3.88 -1.47 -16.94
C ASP A 441 -3.05 -1.03 -18.15
N GLU A 442 -3.62 -1.06 -19.35
CA GLU A 442 -2.94 -0.62 -20.57
C GLU A 442 -2.65 0.88 -20.56
N ILE A 443 -3.61 1.70 -20.12
CA ILE A 443 -3.43 3.15 -19.94
C ILE A 443 -2.26 3.42 -19.00
N ILE A 444 -2.31 2.84 -17.79
CA ILE A 444 -1.25 3.00 -16.78
C ILE A 444 0.10 2.53 -17.33
N ALA A 445 0.15 1.38 -18.00
CA ALA A 445 1.39 0.85 -18.57
C ALA A 445 2.00 1.74 -19.66
N ILE A 446 1.18 2.43 -20.47
CA ILE A 446 1.66 3.40 -21.47
C ILE A 446 2.21 4.65 -20.78
N GLN A 447 1.55 5.12 -19.71
CA GLN A 447 2.00 6.29 -18.96
C GLN A 447 3.29 5.99 -18.18
N GLU A 448 3.39 4.80 -17.58
CA GLU A 448 4.65 4.29 -17.00
C GLU A 448 5.78 4.22 -18.04
N ASP A 449 5.50 3.76 -19.27
CA ASP A 449 6.49 3.69 -20.35
C ASP A 449 7.03 5.06 -20.71
N ILE A 450 6.17 6.06 -20.97
CA ILE A 450 6.62 7.40 -21.36
C ILE A 450 7.34 8.12 -20.20
N SER A 451 7.01 7.80 -18.95
CA SER A 451 7.77 8.21 -17.76
C SER A 451 9.12 7.50 -17.62
N GLY A 452 9.47 6.55 -18.50
CA GLY A 452 10.74 5.82 -18.45
C GLY A 452 10.85 4.85 -17.27
N LEU A 453 9.72 4.30 -16.79
CA LEU A 453 9.67 3.29 -15.72
C LEU A 453 9.87 1.87 -16.28
N ASP A 454 11.08 1.61 -16.78
CA ASP A 454 11.45 0.39 -17.50
C ASP A 454 12.21 -0.66 -16.67
N GLY A 455 12.44 -0.40 -15.38
CA GLY A 455 13.16 -1.33 -14.49
C GLY A 455 14.69 -1.33 -14.66
N SER A 456 15.27 -0.37 -15.40
CA SER A 456 16.73 -0.25 -15.55
C SER A 456 17.49 0.02 -14.24
N SER A 457 16.81 0.49 -13.20
CA SER A 457 17.30 0.63 -11.83
C SER A 457 16.13 0.66 -10.83
N ASN A 458 16.40 0.64 -9.52
CA ASN A 458 15.34 0.72 -8.50
C ASN A 458 14.49 2.01 -8.60
N ILE A 459 15.09 3.15 -8.95
CA ILE A 459 14.37 4.43 -9.14
C ILE A 459 13.66 4.52 -10.51
N HIS A 460 13.81 3.50 -11.37
CA HIS A 460 13.14 3.39 -12.66
C HIS A 460 12.24 2.15 -12.73
N ALA A 461 12.08 1.41 -11.63
CA ALA A 461 11.12 0.32 -11.54
C ALA A 461 9.68 0.88 -11.49
N ARG A 462 8.74 0.13 -12.08
CA ARG A 462 7.30 0.43 -12.02
C ARG A 462 6.82 0.60 -10.57
N PRO A 463 5.74 1.36 -10.34
CA PRO A 463 5.16 1.54 -9.02
C PRO A 463 4.81 0.19 -8.38
N ARG A 464 5.05 0.09 -7.08
CA ARG A 464 4.74 -1.10 -6.25
C ARG A 464 3.35 -1.00 -5.59
N LEU A 465 2.67 0.12 -5.81
CA LEU A 465 1.36 0.47 -5.26
C LEU A 465 0.35 0.61 -6.40
N ARG A 466 -0.94 0.62 -6.06
CA ARG A 466 -2.04 0.79 -7.01
C ARG A 466 -2.55 2.22 -7.02
N LEU A 467 -3.22 2.60 -8.11
CA LEU A 467 -4.09 3.78 -8.15
C LEU A 467 -5.54 3.36 -7.95
N TYR A 468 -6.32 4.19 -7.27
CA TYR A 468 -7.77 4.05 -7.26
C TYR A 468 -8.39 4.90 -8.37
N ALA A 469 -9.42 4.39 -9.04
CA ALA A 469 -10.31 5.18 -9.88
C ALA A 469 -11.72 5.05 -9.30
N VAL A 470 -12.31 6.18 -8.93
CA VAL A 470 -13.56 6.18 -8.15
C VAL A 470 -14.65 6.99 -8.83
N GLU A 471 -15.88 6.55 -8.62
CA GLU A 471 -17.07 7.35 -8.91
C GLU A 471 -17.16 8.49 -7.88
N ALA A 472 -16.81 9.70 -8.28
CA ALA A 472 -16.81 10.90 -7.45
C ALA A 472 -18.20 11.55 -7.41
N ASN A 473 -18.38 12.52 -6.51
CA ASN A 473 -19.65 13.25 -6.43
C ASN A 473 -19.99 13.98 -7.74
N SER A 474 -21.29 14.14 -8.03
CA SER A 474 -21.80 14.64 -9.31
C SER A 474 -21.53 16.12 -9.56
N THR A 475 -21.09 16.87 -8.55
CA THR A 475 -20.78 18.31 -8.65
C THR A 475 -19.29 18.58 -8.80
N ALA A 476 -18.46 17.56 -8.59
CA ALA A 476 -17.03 17.65 -8.81
C ALA A 476 -16.73 17.76 -10.30
N ASN A 477 -15.67 18.49 -10.63
CA ASN A 477 -14.96 18.23 -11.87
C ASN A 477 -14.19 16.89 -11.73
N PRO A 478 -13.89 16.21 -12.85
CA PRO A 478 -12.84 15.19 -12.85
C PRO A 478 -11.57 15.73 -12.17
N HIS A 479 -10.92 14.88 -11.39
CA HIS A 479 -9.74 15.29 -10.63
C HIS A 479 -8.85 14.10 -10.25
N ALA A 480 -7.59 14.41 -9.96
CA ALA A 480 -6.62 13.50 -9.37
C ALA A 480 -6.10 14.06 -8.05
N THR A 481 -5.91 13.19 -7.07
CA THR A 481 -5.25 13.55 -5.80
C THR A 481 -4.59 12.31 -5.21
N THR A 482 -3.93 12.45 -4.05
CA THR A 482 -3.24 11.35 -3.39
C THR A 482 -4.11 10.10 -3.27
N GLY A 483 -3.67 9.04 -3.95
CA GLY A 483 -4.22 7.70 -3.93
C GLY A 483 -5.24 7.40 -5.02
N TYR A 484 -5.88 8.40 -5.64
CA TYR A 484 -7.01 8.16 -6.54
C TYR A 484 -7.26 9.25 -7.59
N ILE A 485 -7.96 8.83 -8.66
CA ILE A 485 -8.65 9.72 -9.60
C ILE A 485 -10.16 9.61 -9.41
N GLY A 486 -10.87 10.72 -9.54
CA GLY A 486 -12.32 10.80 -9.37
C GLY A 486 -13.01 11.21 -10.67
N LEU A 487 -13.95 10.39 -11.15
CA LEU A 487 -14.83 10.75 -12.26
C LEU A 487 -16.26 11.01 -11.76
N PRO A 488 -16.91 12.13 -12.14
CA PRO A 488 -18.20 12.51 -11.56
C PRO A 488 -19.30 11.48 -11.78
N HIS A 489 -20.12 11.29 -10.76
CA HIS A 489 -21.33 10.48 -10.81
C HIS A 489 -22.32 11.01 -11.85
N GLU A 490 -22.91 10.11 -12.62
CA GLU A 490 -23.98 10.40 -13.58
C GLU A 490 -25.20 9.53 -13.26
N SER A 491 -26.37 10.15 -13.08
CA SER A 491 -27.62 9.44 -12.77
C SER A 491 -28.07 8.49 -13.87
N THR A 492 -27.59 8.71 -15.11
CA THR A 492 -27.69 7.80 -16.24
C THR A 492 -26.28 7.59 -16.78
N PRO A 493 -25.82 6.36 -17.03
CA PRO A 493 -24.46 6.12 -17.48
C PRO A 493 -24.09 6.90 -18.74
N GLY A 494 -23.19 7.87 -18.59
CA GLY A 494 -22.73 8.78 -19.62
C GLY A 494 -21.25 8.64 -19.86
N TYR A 495 -20.58 9.75 -20.12
CA TYR A 495 -19.18 9.77 -20.53
C TYR A 495 -18.25 9.32 -19.39
N PHE A 496 -18.45 9.87 -18.18
CA PHE A 496 -17.58 9.62 -17.03
C PHE A 496 -17.71 8.20 -16.48
N THR A 497 -18.95 7.76 -16.25
CA THR A 497 -19.23 6.43 -15.71
C THR A 497 -18.88 5.31 -16.70
N LYS A 498 -19.01 5.54 -18.02
CA LYS A 498 -18.51 4.60 -19.03
C LYS A 498 -16.99 4.56 -19.08
N ALA A 499 -16.32 5.70 -18.99
CA ALA A 499 -14.86 5.73 -18.89
C ALA A 499 -14.38 4.95 -17.67
N LEU A 500 -15.08 5.06 -16.53
CA LEU A 500 -14.74 4.37 -15.28
C LEU A 500 -14.97 2.85 -15.31
N LEU A 501 -16.08 2.39 -15.89
CA LEU A 501 -16.54 0.99 -15.72
C LEU A 501 -16.49 0.15 -17.01
N THR A 502 -15.96 0.68 -18.10
CA THR A 502 -15.91 -0.01 -19.40
C THR A 502 -14.58 0.18 -20.12
N GLU A 503 -14.41 -0.51 -21.24
CA GLU A 503 -13.26 -0.33 -22.15
C GLU A 503 -13.13 1.08 -22.75
N ALA A 504 -14.16 1.93 -22.64
CA ALA A 504 -14.14 3.32 -23.08
C ALA A 504 -13.10 4.18 -22.36
N ALA A 505 -12.52 3.69 -21.24
CA ALA A 505 -11.41 4.32 -20.54
C ALA A 505 -10.29 4.78 -21.49
N ARG A 506 -9.93 3.96 -22.49
CA ARG A 506 -8.85 4.25 -23.45
C ARG A 506 -9.16 5.41 -24.40
N ASN A 507 -10.44 5.70 -24.58
CA ASN A 507 -10.94 6.71 -25.52
C ASN A 507 -11.43 7.98 -24.81
N SER A 508 -11.29 8.07 -23.48
CA SER A 508 -11.72 9.23 -22.70
C SER A 508 -10.50 10.07 -22.33
N TRP A 509 -10.30 11.22 -22.99
CA TRP A 509 -9.19 12.11 -22.66
C TRP A 509 -9.17 12.48 -21.17
N VAL A 510 -10.33 12.72 -20.56
CA VAL A 510 -10.44 13.00 -19.13
C VAL A 510 -9.84 11.87 -18.28
N MET A 511 -10.19 10.61 -18.52
CA MET A 511 -9.60 9.49 -17.79
C MET A 511 -8.08 9.45 -17.94
N LEU A 512 -7.59 9.63 -19.16
CA LEU A 512 -6.16 9.62 -19.46
C LEU A 512 -5.43 10.77 -18.77
N HIS A 513 -6.05 11.94 -18.74
CA HIS A 513 -5.57 13.16 -18.11
C HIS A 513 -5.45 12.96 -16.59
N GLU A 514 -6.51 12.49 -15.92
CA GLU A 514 -6.47 12.31 -14.47
C GLU A 514 -5.43 11.27 -14.02
N TYR A 515 -5.29 10.16 -14.77
CA TYR A 515 -4.17 9.24 -14.50
C TYR A 515 -2.81 9.91 -14.69
N GLY A 516 -2.67 10.75 -15.71
CA GLY A 516 -1.44 11.46 -16.02
C GLY A 516 -0.90 12.31 -14.86
N HIS A 517 -1.78 12.88 -14.02
CA HIS A 517 -1.35 13.67 -12.86
C HIS A 517 -0.48 12.86 -11.89
N HIS A 518 -0.70 11.54 -11.78
CA HIS A 518 0.09 10.67 -10.92
C HIS A 518 1.50 10.36 -11.44
N PHE A 519 1.83 10.77 -12.66
CA PHE A 519 3.14 10.58 -13.28
C PHE A 519 3.95 11.87 -13.34
N GLN A 520 3.32 13.02 -13.06
CA GLN A 520 4.01 14.30 -13.02
C GLN A 520 5.06 14.34 -11.92
N GLN A 521 6.26 14.79 -12.29
CA GLN A 521 7.40 14.86 -11.39
C GLN A 521 7.45 16.19 -10.65
N GLU A 522 7.59 16.14 -9.32
CA GLU A 522 7.46 17.28 -8.40
C GLU A 522 8.42 18.42 -8.71
N THR A 523 9.68 18.10 -8.98
CA THR A 523 10.73 19.11 -9.21
C THR A 523 10.68 19.76 -10.58
N THR A 524 9.99 19.15 -11.55
CA THR A 524 9.97 19.63 -12.95
C THR A 524 8.61 20.20 -13.33
N TYR A 525 7.51 19.53 -12.96
CA TYR A 525 6.17 19.92 -13.37
C TYR A 525 5.35 20.55 -12.22
N GLY A 526 5.80 20.44 -10.97
CA GLY A 526 5.14 21.09 -9.85
C GLY A 526 5.31 22.62 -9.90
N GLY A 527 4.22 23.38 -9.89
CA GLY A 527 4.26 24.81 -9.53
C GLY A 527 4.98 25.79 -10.48
N THR A 528 5.34 25.39 -11.70
CA THR A 528 5.71 26.36 -12.77
C THR A 528 4.42 26.90 -13.40
N GLU A 529 4.36 28.21 -13.71
CA GLU A 529 3.18 28.89 -14.30
C GLU A 529 2.52 28.01 -15.39
N GLY A 530 1.35 27.44 -15.04
CA GLY A 530 0.45 26.72 -15.94
C GLY A 530 0.92 25.37 -16.46
N ILE A 531 2.18 24.99 -16.23
CA ILE A 531 2.74 23.75 -16.80
C ILE A 531 2.06 22.50 -16.25
N SER A 532 1.43 22.56 -15.07
CA SER A 532 0.77 21.40 -14.45
C SER A 532 -0.32 20.84 -15.38
N GLU A 533 -1.28 21.66 -15.80
CA GLU A 533 -2.39 21.25 -16.67
C GLU A 533 -1.96 21.02 -18.13
N ILE A 534 -0.72 21.38 -18.48
CA ILE A 534 -0.17 21.19 -19.83
C ILE A 534 0.68 19.90 -19.89
N SER A 535 1.55 19.68 -18.90
CA SER A 535 2.46 18.53 -18.83
C SER A 535 1.76 17.21 -18.58
N VAL A 536 0.63 17.21 -17.87
CA VAL A 536 -0.24 16.03 -17.73
C VAL A 536 -0.67 15.45 -19.08
N ASN A 537 -0.81 16.31 -20.10
CA ASN A 537 -1.23 15.86 -21.42
C ASN A 537 -0.15 15.12 -22.21
N LEU A 538 1.13 15.16 -21.78
CA LEU A 538 2.16 14.25 -22.30
C LEU A 538 1.74 12.78 -22.18
N TYR A 539 1.11 12.44 -21.06
CA TYR A 539 0.63 11.09 -20.76
C TYR A 539 -0.63 10.76 -21.56
N ALA A 540 -1.57 11.70 -21.64
CA ALA A 540 -2.79 11.53 -22.43
C ALA A 540 -2.51 11.40 -23.93
N LEU A 541 -1.59 12.21 -24.48
CA LEU A 541 -1.11 12.12 -25.85
C LEU A 541 -0.42 10.78 -26.12
N ALA A 542 0.35 10.26 -25.16
CA ALA A 542 1.00 8.96 -25.31
C ALA A 542 0.02 7.81 -25.50
N VAL A 543 -1.10 7.85 -24.78
CA VAL A 543 -2.20 6.89 -25.00
C VAL A 543 -2.94 7.21 -26.30
N GLY A 544 -3.19 8.49 -26.59
CA GLY A 544 -3.84 8.98 -27.82
C GLY A 544 -3.19 8.49 -29.12
N ARG A 545 -1.86 8.32 -29.13
CA ARG A 545 -1.11 7.76 -30.27
C ARG A 545 -1.44 6.29 -30.55
N LYS A 546 -1.99 5.55 -29.57
CA LYS A 546 -2.40 4.14 -29.70
C LYS A 546 -3.92 4.00 -29.76
N HIS A 547 -4.65 4.83 -29.02
CA HIS A 547 -6.09 4.80 -28.87
C HIS A 547 -6.66 6.19 -29.13
N ARG A 548 -7.35 6.36 -30.27
CA ARG A 548 -7.99 7.63 -30.62
C ARG A 548 -9.00 8.04 -29.53
N ASN A 549 -8.95 9.31 -29.14
CA ASN A 549 -9.87 9.96 -28.21
C ASN A 549 -10.38 11.27 -28.82
N GLU A 550 -11.28 11.97 -28.14
CA GLU A 550 -11.91 13.21 -28.63
C GLU A 550 -10.89 14.32 -28.99
N TYR A 551 -9.75 14.38 -28.30
CA TYR A 551 -8.71 15.36 -28.61
C TYR A 551 -7.82 14.95 -29.81
N SER A 552 -7.84 13.67 -30.21
CA SER A 552 -7.12 13.22 -31.41
C SER A 552 -7.58 13.93 -32.67
N ASP A 553 -8.87 14.31 -32.72
CA ASP A 553 -9.45 15.08 -33.82
C ASP A 553 -9.43 16.60 -33.56
N GLU A 554 -9.41 17.01 -32.29
CA GLU A 554 -9.41 18.43 -31.93
C GLU A 554 -8.04 19.10 -32.10
N PHE A 555 -6.95 18.43 -31.71
CA PHE A 555 -5.60 19.00 -31.77
C PHE A 555 -5.17 19.46 -33.16
N PRO A 556 -5.41 18.71 -34.26
CA PRO A 556 -5.12 19.19 -35.61
C PRO A 556 -5.85 20.49 -35.96
N ASN A 557 -7.07 20.70 -35.48
CA ASN A 557 -7.84 21.93 -35.73
C ASN A 557 -7.27 23.14 -34.98
N ARG A 558 -6.65 22.92 -33.81
CA ARG A 558 -6.00 23.97 -33.01
C ARG A 558 -4.61 24.37 -33.54
N TRP A 559 -4.01 23.55 -34.42
CA TRP A 559 -2.64 23.75 -34.89
C TRP A 559 -2.42 25.08 -35.63
N ALA A 560 -3.35 25.51 -36.48
CA ALA A 560 -3.19 26.75 -37.23
C ALA A 560 -3.08 27.99 -36.32
N GLY A 561 -3.89 28.04 -35.24
CA GLY A 561 -3.81 29.09 -34.22
C GLY A 561 -2.47 29.05 -33.46
N THR A 562 -2.02 27.84 -33.12
CA THR A 562 -0.72 27.62 -32.48
C THR A 562 0.45 28.07 -33.34
N GLN A 563 0.44 27.78 -34.65
CA GLN A 563 1.46 28.25 -35.58
C GLN A 563 1.47 29.77 -35.70
N ALA A 564 0.30 30.42 -35.74
CA ALA A 564 0.19 31.86 -35.74
C ALA A 564 0.76 32.47 -34.44
N TYR A 565 0.50 31.86 -33.29
CA TYR A 565 1.10 32.25 -32.00
C TYR A 565 2.63 32.13 -32.01
N LEU A 566 3.17 31.00 -32.49
CA LEU A 566 4.62 30.74 -32.53
C LEU A 566 5.36 31.73 -33.46
N SER A 567 4.67 32.30 -34.45
CA SER A 567 5.22 33.34 -35.33
C SER A 567 5.36 34.73 -34.67
N ARG A 568 4.76 34.95 -33.49
CA ARG A 568 4.83 36.24 -32.80
C ARG A 568 6.23 36.52 -32.23
N PRO A 569 6.62 37.79 -32.05
CA PRO A 569 7.81 38.14 -31.29
C PRO A 569 7.75 37.60 -29.84
N ARG A 570 8.89 37.20 -29.27
CA ARG A 570 8.98 36.66 -27.89
C ARG A 570 8.33 37.56 -26.84
N SER A 571 8.45 38.87 -26.99
CA SER A 571 7.85 39.88 -26.10
C SER A 571 6.31 39.87 -26.06
N GLN A 572 5.66 39.27 -27.06
CA GLN A 572 4.20 39.15 -27.16
C GLN A 572 3.69 37.77 -26.73
N LYS A 573 4.59 36.84 -26.35
CA LYS A 573 4.23 35.46 -26.02
C LYS A 573 3.95 35.29 -24.52
N ARG A 574 2.77 34.77 -24.23
CA ARG A 574 2.35 34.25 -22.93
C ARG A 574 2.07 32.78 -23.09
N PHE A 575 2.77 31.93 -22.36
CA PHE A 575 2.72 30.47 -22.55
C PHE A 575 1.30 29.91 -22.36
N GLU A 576 0.54 30.44 -21.40
CA GLU A 576 -0.85 30.05 -21.10
C GLU A 576 -1.92 30.84 -21.88
N ALA A 577 -1.59 31.48 -23.00
CA ALA A 577 -2.61 32.21 -23.75
C ALA A 577 -3.68 31.23 -24.28
N SER A 578 -4.97 31.57 -24.13
CA SER A 578 -6.08 30.72 -24.58
C SER A 578 -6.12 30.45 -26.09
N GLU A 579 -5.37 31.24 -26.86
CA GLU A 579 -5.24 31.16 -28.32
C GLU A 579 -4.26 30.07 -28.80
N VAL A 580 -3.43 29.52 -27.89
CA VAL A 580 -2.42 28.52 -28.22
C VAL A 580 -2.75 27.18 -27.58
N ASP A 581 -2.50 26.09 -28.32
CA ASP A 581 -2.45 24.76 -27.73
C ASP A 581 -1.05 24.49 -27.19
N ALA A 582 -0.83 24.87 -25.93
CA ALA A 582 0.46 24.74 -25.27
C ALA A 582 0.94 23.29 -25.12
N GLN A 583 0.06 22.29 -25.30
CA GLN A 583 0.42 20.86 -25.24
C GLN A 583 1.34 20.44 -26.39
N ALA A 584 1.28 21.17 -27.51
CA ALA A 584 2.10 20.92 -28.69
C ALA A 584 3.61 21.05 -28.42
N ILE A 585 4.02 21.75 -27.35
CA ILE A 585 5.43 21.83 -26.94
C ILE A 585 6.04 20.44 -26.72
N PHE A 586 5.31 19.52 -26.12
CA PHE A 586 5.81 18.17 -25.80
C PHE A 586 5.88 17.28 -27.04
N GLU A 587 4.94 17.42 -27.96
CA GLU A 587 5.00 16.74 -29.26
C GLU A 587 6.15 17.28 -30.12
N GLN A 588 6.41 18.59 -30.11
CA GLN A 588 7.57 19.16 -30.80
C GLN A 588 8.90 18.67 -30.23
N LEU A 589 9.02 18.58 -28.90
CA LEU A 589 10.19 17.98 -28.25
C LEU A 589 10.35 16.52 -28.68
N ARG A 590 9.28 15.72 -28.69
CA ARG A 590 9.32 14.32 -29.14
C ARG A 590 9.72 14.21 -30.61
N LEU A 591 9.11 14.99 -31.50
CA LEU A 591 9.38 14.96 -32.93
C LEU A 591 10.79 15.44 -33.27
N GLY A 592 11.28 16.48 -32.58
CA GLY A 592 12.58 17.07 -32.84
C GLY A 592 13.76 16.32 -32.20
N LEU A 593 13.54 15.70 -31.04
CA LEU A 593 14.59 15.01 -30.27
C LEU A 593 14.46 13.47 -30.29
N GLY A 594 13.39 12.95 -30.90
CA GLY A 594 13.10 11.52 -31.04
C GLY A 594 12.20 10.95 -29.94
N ASP A 595 11.59 9.80 -30.23
CA ASP A 595 10.59 9.16 -29.37
C ASP A 595 11.11 8.76 -27.98
N SER A 596 12.43 8.57 -27.83
CA SER A 596 13.05 8.24 -26.55
C SER A 596 13.27 9.44 -25.64
N PHE A 597 13.24 10.67 -26.17
CA PHE A 597 13.65 11.86 -25.42
C PHE A 597 12.87 12.03 -24.11
N LEU A 598 11.54 11.92 -24.16
CA LEU A 598 10.69 12.09 -22.98
C LEU A 598 11.03 11.05 -21.90
N ARG A 599 11.28 9.79 -22.27
CA ARG A 599 11.73 8.73 -21.34
C ARG A 599 13.08 9.07 -20.71
N THR A 600 14.04 9.52 -21.53
CA THR A 600 15.38 9.92 -21.07
C THR A 600 15.29 11.08 -20.09
N TRP A 601 14.46 12.08 -20.39
CA TRP A 601 14.30 13.25 -19.54
C TRP A 601 13.68 12.90 -18.18
N HIS A 602 12.61 12.09 -18.15
CA HIS A 602 12.03 11.63 -16.89
C HIS A 602 13.03 10.86 -16.02
N LYS A 603 13.86 10.01 -16.63
CA LYS A 603 14.94 9.31 -15.90
C LYS A 603 15.97 10.26 -15.33
N TYR A 604 16.42 11.24 -16.12
CA TYR A 604 17.35 12.28 -15.68
C TYR A 604 16.78 13.04 -14.47
N VAL A 605 15.52 13.46 -14.54
CA VAL A 605 14.85 14.17 -13.44
C VAL A 605 14.78 13.31 -12.17
N ARG A 606 14.47 12.00 -12.27
CA ARG A 606 14.47 11.10 -11.10
C ARG A 606 15.85 10.92 -10.48
N ALA A 607 16.90 10.89 -11.30
CA ALA A 607 18.27 10.70 -10.81
C ALA A 607 18.81 11.96 -10.15
N GLU A 608 18.68 13.11 -10.81
CA GLU A 608 19.37 14.35 -10.43
C GLU A 608 18.53 15.31 -9.56
N HIS A 609 17.20 15.21 -9.63
CA HIS A 609 16.18 15.87 -8.79
C HIS A 609 16.57 17.21 -8.12
N GLY A 610 15.98 18.33 -8.57
CA GLY A 610 16.36 19.68 -8.13
C GLY A 610 16.11 20.05 -6.66
N ASN A 611 15.44 19.21 -5.86
CA ASN A 611 15.17 19.39 -4.41
C ASN A 611 14.72 20.80 -4.00
N THR A 612 13.73 21.37 -4.70
CA THR A 612 13.22 22.71 -4.43
C THR A 612 11.70 22.81 -4.50
N THR A 613 11.14 23.69 -3.68
CA THR A 613 9.72 24.07 -3.69
C THR A 613 9.48 25.47 -4.26
N ASP A 614 10.55 26.20 -4.61
CA ASP A 614 10.46 27.52 -5.21
C ASP A 614 10.08 27.44 -6.70
N THR A 615 9.04 28.17 -7.11
CA THR A 615 8.51 28.16 -8.49
C THR A 615 9.56 28.55 -9.54
N HIS A 616 10.39 29.56 -9.26
CA HIS A 616 11.42 30.01 -10.20
C HIS A 616 12.51 28.95 -10.36
N GLU A 617 12.97 28.37 -9.26
CA GLU A 617 13.97 27.30 -9.30
C GLU A 617 13.43 26.02 -9.95
N ARG A 618 12.14 25.70 -9.81
CA ARG A 618 11.51 24.58 -10.55
C ARG A 618 11.46 24.84 -12.06
N LYS A 619 11.11 26.05 -12.46
CA LYS A 619 11.15 26.45 -13.88
C LYS A 619 12.57 26.37 -14.45
N LYS A 620 13.55 26.87 -13.70
CA LYS A 620 14.97 26.74 -14.04
C LYS A 620 15.36 25.27 -14.17
N TRP A 621 14.97 24.43 -13.22
CA TRP A 621 15.21 22.99 -13.28
C TRP A 621 14.55 22.32 -14.49
N PHE A 622 13.34 22.71 -14.85
CA PHE A 622 12.66 22.23 -16.05
C PHE A 622 13.50 22.48 -17.31
N VAL A 623 13.96 23.72 -17.51
CA VAL A 623 14.75 24.10 -18.69
C VAL A 623 16.13 23.44 -18.68
N VAL A 624 16.80 23.42 -17.52
CA VAL A 624 18.14 22.84 -17.33
C VAL A 624 18.11 21.33 -17.53
N SER A 625 17.19 20.62 -16.89
CA SER A 625 17.07 19.16 -16.99
C SER A 625 16.69 18.71 -18.40
N ALA A 626 15.80 19.44 -19.09
CA ALA A 626 15.48 19.15 -20.49
C ALA A 626 16.70 19.32 -21.39
N SER A 627 17.45 20.42 -21.22
CA SER A 627 18.66 20.70 -21.99
C SER A 627 19.75 19.66 -21.74
N ALA A 628 19.99 19.31 -20.47
CA ALA A 628 20.94 18.29 -20.07
C ALA A 628 20.56 16.91 -20.62
N ALA A 629 19.28 16.50 -20.51
CA ALA A 629 18.81 15.24 -21.05
C ALA A 629 18.88 15.18 -22.58
N ALA A 630 18.66 16.31 -23.27
CA ALA A 630 18.79 16.41 -24.72
C ALA A 630 20.24 16.50 -25.20
N GLN A 631 21.18 16.86 -24.31
CA GLN A 631 22.54 17.29 -24.65
C GLN A 631 22.54 18.46 -25.66
N LEU A 632 21.57 19.37 -25.52
CA LEU A 632 21.35 20.53 -26.36
C LEU A 632 20.93 21.74 -25.52
N ASP A 633 21.35 22.94 -25.91
CA ASP A 633 20.80 24.19 -25.33
C ASP A 633 19.38 24.42 -25.88
N LEU A 634 18.37 24.16 -25.05
CA LEU A 634 16.95 24.31 -25.41
C LEU A 634 16.37 25.68 -25.02
N CYS A 635 17.17 26.62 -24.53
CA CYS A 635 16.67 27.92 -24.06
C CYS A 635 15.91 28.67 -25.15
N ASP A 636 16.45 28.71 -26.37
CA ASP A 636 15.78 29.38 -27.50
C ASP A 636 14.40 28.75 -27.79
N PHE A 637 14.31 27.42 -27.79
CA PHE A 637 13.04 26.71 -27.99
C PHE A 637 12.01 27.09 -26.92
N PHE A 638 12.38 27.06 -25.64
CA PHE A 638 11.47 27.43 -24.56
C PHE A 638 11.11 28.92 -24.58
N ALA A 639 12.02 29.79 -25.03
CA ALA A 639 11.76 31.20 -25.20
C ALA A 639 10.83 31.50 -26.38
N ASP A 640 10.93 30.73 -27.45
CA ASP A 640 10.02 30.80 -28.59
C ASP A 640 8.62 30.25 -28.27
N TRP A 641 8.48 29.46 -27.22
CA TRP A 641 7.18 29.12 -26.63
C TRP A 641 6.68 30.15 -25.62
N GLY A 642 7.49 31.16 -25.27
CA GLY A 642 7.17 32.12 -24.22
C GLY A 642 7.18 31.53 -22.81
N LEU A 643 7.66 30.29 -22.64
CA LEU A 643 7.86 29.64 -21.35
C LEU A 643 9.06 30.27 -20.63
N LEU A 644 10.21 30.40 -21.31
CA LEU A 644 11.39 31.10 -20.79
C LEU A 644 11.39 32.58 -21.25
N LYS A 645 11.48 33.52 -20.31
CA LYS A 645 11.55 34.95 -20.63
C LYS A 645 12.99 35.38 -20.87
N GLU A 646 13.16 36.40 -21.71
CA GLU A 646 14.48 37.02 -21.93
C GLU A 646 15.01 37.72 -20.67
N SER A 647 14.17 38.05 -19.70
CA SER A 647 14.58 38.62 -18.42
C SER A 647 15.17 37.62 -17.43
N GLU A 648 14.94 36.31 -17.62
CA GLU A 648 15.36 35.24 -16.69
C GLU A 648 16.81 34.80 -16.96
N GLN A 649 17.71 35.78 -16.97
CA GLN A 649 19.12 35.61 -17.38
C GLN A 649 19.90 34.58 -16.56
N ASP A 650 19.48 34.31 -15.33
CA ASP A 650 20.06 33.28 -14.49
C ASP A 650 19.83 31.87 -15.07
N ILE A 651 18.64 31.59 -15.63
CA ILE A 651 18.34 30.31 -16.30
C ILE A 651 19.17 30.18 -17.57
N TRP A 652 19.20 31.24 -18.39
CA TRP A 652 20.03 31.29 -19.61
C TRP A 652 21.51 31.05 -19.30
N ALA A 653 22.04 31.72 -18.28
CA ALA A 653 23.44 31.58 -17.88
C ALA A 653 23.73 30.16 -17.37
N THR A 654 22.79 29.55 -16.63
CA THR A 654 22.94 28.18 -16.12
C THR A 654 23.06 27.18 -17.27
N VAL A 655 22.18 27.24 -18.28
CA VAL A 655 22.24 26.33 -19.44
C VAL A 655 23.47 26.60 -20.30
N ARG A 656 23.82 27.87 -20.56
CA ARG A 656 25.06 28.22 -21.29
C ARG A 656 26.32 27.69 -20.60
N GLY A 657 26.31 27.67 -19.27
CA GLY A 657 27.39 27.11 -18.46
C GLY A 657 27.60 25.60 -18.67
N LEU A 658 26.61 24.87 -19.20
CA LEU A 658 26.75 23.46 -19.56
C LEU A 658 27.56 23.23 -20.86
N GLY A 659 27.83 24.29 -21.65
CA GLY A 659 28.63 24.18 -22.88
C GLY A 659 27.96 23.37 -24.01
N LEU A 660 26.64 23.25 -23.99
CA LEU A 660 25.88 22.46 -24.96
C LEU A 660 25.75 23.18 -26.31
N ARG A 661 25.71 22.42 -27.40
CA ARG A 661 25.41 22.96 -28.73
C ARG A 661 23.92 23.29 -28.84
N LYS A 662 23.56 24.20 -29.75
CA LYS A 662 22.15 24.47 -30.08
C LYS A 662 21.56 23.38 -31.00
N PRO A 663 20.24 23.17 -30.99
CA PRO A 663 19.56 22.36 -32.00
C PRO A 663 19.86 22.84 -33.43
N GLU A 664 20.05 21.90 -34.36
CA GLU A 664 20.33 22.22 -35.78
C GLU A 664 19.09 22.75 -36.51
N ALA A 665 17.90 22.33 -36.06
CA ALA A 665 16.63 22.74 -36.62
C ALA A 665 15.77 23.44 -35.55
N ASP A 666 14.99 24.40 -36.02
CA ASP A 666 13.97 25.07 -35.20
C ASP A 666 12.77 24.13 -35.01
N MET A 667 12.71 23.49 -33.83
CA MET A 667 11.66 22.54 -33.48
C MET A 667 10.27 23.18 -33.41
N THR A 668 10.18 24.52 -33.28
CA THR A 668 8.88 25.21 -33.26
C THR A 668 8.16 25.16 -34.62
N LYS A 669 8.87 24.78 -35.69
CA LYS A 669 8.32 24.59 -37.04
C LYS A 669 7.78 23.19 -37.28
N LEU A 670 7.99 22.24 -36.36
CA LEU A 670 7.48 20.88 -36.49
C LEU A 670 5.96 20.87 -36.24
N LYS A 671 5.20 20.26 -37.17
CA LYS A 671 3.77 20.07 -37.02
C LYS A 671 3.50 19.02 -35.94
N ALA A 672 3.02 19.47 -34.77
CA ALA A 672 2.82 18.61 -33.60
C ALA A 672 1.78 17.49 -33.83
N TYR A 673 0.72 17.80 -34.57
CA TYR A 673 -0.42 16.91 -34.79
C TYR A 673 -0.59 16.63 -36.28
N THR A 674 -0.62 15.36 -36.66
CA THR A 674 -0.74 14.95 -38.06
C THR A 674 -2.17 14.75 -38.49
#